data_AF-A0A395HJQ7-F1
#
_entry.id   AF-A0A395HJQ7-F1
#
_cell.length_a   1.000
_cell.length_b   1.000
_cell.length_c   1.000
_cell.angle_alpha   90.00
_cell.angle_beta   90.00
_cell.angle_gamma   90.00
#
_symmetry.space_group_name_H-M   'P 1'
#
loop_
_entity.id
_entity.type
_entity.pdbx_description
1 polymer ?
#
loop_
_entity_poly.entity_id
_entity_poly.type
_entity_poly.pdbx_seq_one_letter_code
_entity_poly.pdbx_strand_id
1 'polypeptide(L)'
;MATATIELPFISAHYSIAESTLTTLTQAPTVELVNQLLEAISKKAREHDELKADKTRLEVELDNAVRSSESKVKVLKNSIEKGHAEVEETRKKLHESENARSSLESEIASLKSSSTTNESEVSTLKSRIASLEASNRDTMALLESKSTAYDKLAEELSAQHKKAVELRRELSTAEQNLQAANSASASAKFREQSLQQDLDLTKKSNEWLDTELKTKSAEYLKFRKEKSARISELQRENEEASATVDSLRRSENALKSRLDEVEQRYEESLSSIQQLKEEAIQANESFRIELDSTNRLAELQRNSSETSKQRVQELQVALEKAKDDAAEEISRLRVEIETEHADKEAAERRIAELEQTVSQLESDGRAGRSMSPALNGGMPTTPIRSGTPVGTFSPRASRTKGGLTITQLYTEYDKMRTLLATEQRSNQELRSTLDEMVQDLEASKPEIDELRADHARLENAVVEMSNILEVAGKERDDATKEARKWQGQVEGLAREGDILRQQLRDLSSQVKLLVMENALLKEGEESYDREELEKIARKEIDDASEDLNPTGRFISRNLMTFKDLHELQEQNVTLRRMLRELGDKMEGAEAREQDVIRQQEQEELKELRIRVQTYRDEISNLVAQTKSYVKERDTFRSMLTRRRQTVGDASVFSQSLPLGAAPVASDEQNKDVPDYAELLRKVQAHFDNFREESATDHAALKQQVNELSRKNSELMSEISRSSSQLGAATQRAELLQSNFNMLKSENAELQKRYATLLENANRQDLRTQQAAEDLVETKGLVESLQRENANLKAEKDLWKSIEKRLIEDNETLRNERSRLDSLNANLQTILNEREHTDSESRRRLQQSVESLESELQSTKRKLNDEVEESKKATLRREYEHEQSQKRIDDLVTSLGSVREELIATKTTRDHLQARVDELTRPRPRKARSLA
;
A
#
# COMPACT_ATOMS: atom_id res chain seq x y z
N MET A 1 218.58 -133.33 62.69
CA MET A 1 219.87 -132.99 62.03
C MET A 1 219.66 -132.24 60.72
N ALA A 2 218.58 -132.45 59.98
CA ALA A 2 218.51 -133.62 59.11
C ALA A 2 219.17 -133.22 57.77
N THR A 3 220.25 -133.91 57.41
CA THR A 3 221.04 -133.62 56.20
C THR A 3 220.24 -133.97 54.96
N ALA A 4 219.65 -132.95 54.31
CA ALA A 4 218.96 -133.03 53.02
C ALA A 4 218.10 -134.30 52.84
N THR A 5 217.13 -134.52 53.73
CA THR A 5 216.18 -135.64 53.61
C THR A 5 215.25 -135.42 52.42
N ILE A 6 215.69 -135.90 51.26
CA ILE A 6 214.84 -136.15 50.10
C ILE A 6 213.77 -137.16 50.53
N GLU A 7 212.49 -136.78 50.45
CA GLU A 7 211.39 -137.72 50.75
C GLU A 7 211.17 -138.69 49.60
N LEU A 8 212.00 -139.74 49.61
CA LEU A 8 211.92 -140.87 48.68
C LEU A 8 210.51 -141.51 48.63
N PRO A 9 209.73 -141.63 49.74
CA PRO A 9 208.35 -142.13 49.66
C PRO A 9 207.43 -141.22 48.83
N PHE A 10 207.55 -139.90 48.98
CA PHE A 10 206.73 -138.94 48.25
C PHE A 10 207.08 -138.93 46.76
N ILE A 11 208.38 -138.94 46.43
CA ILE A 11 208.85 -139.01 45.03
C ILE A 11 208.46 -140.37 44.41
N SER A 12 208.57 -141.46 45.18
CA SER A 12 208.14 -142.80 44.77
C SER A 12 206.65 -142.82 44.40
N ALA A 13 205.77 -142.37 45.30
CA ALA A 13 204.33 -142.35 45.08
C ALA A 13 203.90 -141.37 43.97
N HIS A 14 204.48 -140.16 43.94
CA HIS A 14 204.04 -139.10 43.03
C HIS A 14 204.52 -139.34 41.58
N TYR A 15 205.67 -140.01 41.38
CA TYR A 15 206.23 -140.31 40.06
C TYR A 15 206.20 -141.80 39.67
N SER A 16 205.67 -142.69 40.52
CA SER A 16 205.57 -144.14 40.26
C SER A 16 206.92 -144.86 40.07
N ILE A 17 207.93 -144.49 40.85
CA ILE A 17 209.28 -145.11 40.88
C ILE A 17 209.41 -145.91 42.18
N ALA A 18 210.06 -147.07 42.19
CA ALA A 18 210.30 -147.79 43.45
C ALA A 18 211.27 -147.04 44.37
N GLU A 19 210.93 -146.95 45.67
CA GLU A 19 211.73 -146.20 46.66
C GLU A 19 213.16 -146.74 46.83
N SER A 20 213.33 -148.06 46.72
CA SER A 20 214.63 -148.74 46.67
C SER A 20 215.57 -148.17 45.59
N THR A 21 214.99 -147.83 44.44
CA THR A 21 215.72 -147.28 43.29
C THR A 21 216.20 -145.86 43.60
N LEU A 22 215.34 -145.04 44.22
CA LEU A 22 215.67 -143.68 44.65
C LEU A 22 216.70 -143.66 45.81
N THR A 23 216.73 -144.67 46.68
CA THR A 23 217.79 -144.85 47.69
C THR A 23 219.13 -145.22 47.05
N THR A 24 219.17 -146.16 46.09
CA THR A 24 220.43 -146.46 45.37
C THR A 24 220.94 -145.25 44.59
N LEU A 25 220.05 -144.47 43.96
CA LEU A 25 220.40 -143.27 43.20
C LEU A 25 221.21 -142.25 44.02
N THR A 26 220.91 -142.13 45.32
CA THR A 26 221.58 -141.17 46.23
C THR A 26 222.85 -141.72 46.88
N GLN A 27 223.10 -143.03 46.82
CA GLN A 27 224.30 -143.66 47.40
C GLN A 27 225.33 -144.10 46.35
N ALA A 28 224.88 -144.55 45.17
CA ALA A 28 225.73 -145.01 44.06
C ALA A 28 224.99 -144.81 42.71
N PRO A 29 225.09 -143.63 42.08
CA PRO A 29 224.34 -143.32 40.86
C PRO A 29 224.89 -144.07 39.63
N THR A 30 223.98 -144.64 38.83
CA THR A 30 224.26 -145.18 37.49
C THR A 30 223.29 -144.58 36.46
N VAL A 31 223.66 -144.62 35.18
CA VAL A 31 222.98 -143.85 34.12
C VAL A 31 221.53 -144.27 33.91
N GLU A 32 221.24 -145.58 33.95
CA GLU A 32 219.88 -146.11 33.79
C GLU A 32 218.96 -145.68 34.95
N LEU A 33 219.50 -145.64 36.17
CA LEU A 33 218.82 -145.19 37.38
C LEU A 33 218.43 -143.70 37.33
N VAL A 34 219.28 -142.85 36.73
CA VAL A 34 218.96 -141.43 36.46
C VAL A 34 217.88 -141.29 35.37
N ASN A 35 217.99 -142.09 34.30
CA ASN A 35 217.04 -142.03 33.18
C ASN A 35 215.61 -142.43 33.60
N GLN A 36 215.44 -143.46 34.42
CA GLN A 36 214.11 -143.83 34.95
C GLN A 36 213.44 -142.69 35.74
N LEU A 37 214.22 -141.92 36.52
CA LEU A 37 213.70 -140.76 37.25
C LEU A 37 213.24 -139.66 36.29
N LEU A 38 214.04 -139.33 35.27
CA LEU A 38 213.71 -138.28 34.30
C LEU A 38 212.51 -138.66 33.41
N GLU A 39 212.40 -139.92 32.99
CA GLU A 39 211.27 -140.41 32.20
C GLU A 39 209.95 -140.33 32.98
N ALA A 40 209.94 -140.78 34.23
CA ALA A 40 208.80 -140.69 35.14
C ALA A 40 208.37 -139.24 35.44
N ILE A 41 209.32 -138.33 35.66
CA ILE A 41 209.05 -136.89 35.81
C ILE A 41 208.41 -136.33 34.52
N SER A 42 208.93 -136.69 33.34
CA SER A 42 208.37 -136.23 32.06
C SER A 42 206.92 -136.67 31.84
N LYS A 43 206.56 -137.87 32.31
CA LYS A 43 205.21 -138.42 32.21
C LYS A 43 204.22 -137.64 33.09
N LYS A 44 204.59 -137.37 34.35
CA LYS A 44 203.75 -136.60 35.29
C LYS A 44 203.55 -135.15 34.88
N ALA A 45 204.54 -134.52 34.25
CA ALA A 45 204.41 -133.17 33.72
C ALA A 45 203.32 -133.07 32.65
N ARG A 46 203.25 -134.05 31.73
CA ARG A 46 202.23 -134.09 30.66
C ARG A 46 200.81 -134.25 31.21
N GLU A 47 200.60 -135.17 32.16
CA GLU A 47 199.29 -135.36 32.81
C GLU A 47 198.77 -134.08 33.49
N HIS A 48 199.68 -133.29 34.09
CA HIS A 48 199.32 -132.03 34.75
C HIS A 48 198.87 -130.96 33.74
N ASP A 49 199.57 -130.84 32.60
CA ASP A 49 199.24 -129.83 31.60
C ASP A 49 197.95 -130.15 30.83
N GLU A 50 197.64 -131.44 30.60
CA GLU A 50 196.35 -131.86 30.05
C GLU A 50 195.18 -131.50 31.00
N LEU A 51 195.27 -131.86 32.29
CA LEU A 51 194.26 -131.50 33.31
C LEU A 51 194.06 -129.98 33.44
N LYS A 52 195.12 -129.19 33.22
CA LYS A 52 195.07 -127.73 33.27
C LYS A 52 194.35 -127.13 32.05
N ALA A 53 194.44 -127.78 30.88
CA ALA A 53 193.71 -127.37 29.69
C ALA A 53 192.20 -127.64 29.81
N ASP A 54 191.80 -128.84 30.25
CA ASP A 54 190.38 -129.19 30.44
C ASP A 54 189.67 -128.29 31.45
N LYS A 55 190.35 -127.89 32.54
CA LYS A 55 189.81 -126.93 33.51
C LYS A 55 189.41 -125.61 32.85
N THR A 56 190.29 -125.02 32.04
CA THR A 56 190.02 -123.72 31.40
C THR A 56 188.89 -123.80 30.37
N ARG A 57 188.70 -124.97 29.73
CA ARG A 57 187.58 -125.20 28.80
C ARG A 57 186.22 -125.14 29.51
N LEU A 58 186.11 -125.83 30.65
CA LEU A 58 184.88 -125.85 31.46
C LEU A 58 184.53 -124.48 32.06
N GLU A 59 185.54 -123.69 32.47
CA GLU A 59 185.32 -122.32 32.97
C GLU A 59 184.69 -121.41 31.88
N VAL A 60 185.09 -121.55 30.62
CA VAL A 60 184.51 -120.79 29.49
C VAL A 60 183.11 -121.29 29.08
N GLU A 61 182.83 -122.58 29.19
CA GLU A 61 181.48 -123.13 28.93
C GLU A 61 180.46 -122.62 29.96
N LEU A 62 180.84 -122.53 31.24
CA LEU A 62 179.99 -121.99 32.31
C LEU A 62 179.67 -120.50 32.12
N ASP A 63 180.67 -119.68 31.82
CA ASP A 63 180.52 -118.22 31.75
C ASP A 63 179.58 -117.78 30.60
N ASN A 64 179.58 -118.53 29.49
CA ASN A 64 178.63 -118.34 28.39
C ASN A 64 177.19 -118.71 28.77
N ALA A 65 176.99 -119.76 29.57
CA ALA A 65 175.66 -120.18 30.02
C ALA A 65 175.02 -119.12 30.95
N VAL A 66 175.80 -118.55 31.88
CA VAL A 66 175.34 -117.49 32.79
C VAL A 66 174.87 -116.26 32.00
N ARG A 67 175.71 -115.72 31.11
CA ARG A 67 175.40 -114.54 30.28
C ARG A 67 174.15 -114.75 29.41
N SER A 68 173.95 -115.97 28.89
CA SER A 68 172.74 -116.32 28.13
C SER A 68 171.48 -116.21 28.99
N SER A 69 171.54 -116.66 30.24
CA SER A 69 170.40 -116.63 31.18
C SER A 69 169.99 -115.21 31.58
N GLU A 70 170.95 -114.34 31.91
CA GLU A 70 170.69 -112.95 32.34
C GLU A 70 169.97 -112.13 31.26
N SER A 71 170.37 -112.31 30.00
CA SER A 71 169.74 -111.60 28.87
C SER A 71 168.24 -111.91 28.75
N LYS A 72 167.83 -113.17 28.96
CA LYS A 72 166.43 -113.61 28.90
C LYS A 72 165.59 -113.03 30.04
N VAL A 73 166.15 -112.99 31.26
CA VAL A 73 165.48 -112.38 32.43
C VAL A 73 165.19 -110.90 32.19
N LYS A 74 166.17 -110.17 31.60
CA LYS A 74 166.02 -108.74 31.30
C LYS A 74 164.92 -108.46 30.26
N VAL A 75 164.80 -109.29 29.23
CA VAL A 75 163.73 -109.16 28.22
C VAL A 75 162.34 -109.41 28.82
N LEU A 76 162.18 -110.44 29.64
CA LEU A 76 160.89 -110.77 30.28
C LEU A 76 160.43 -109.64 31.23
N LYS A 77 161.34 -109.05 32.02
CA LYS A 77 161.00 -107.95 32.94
C LYS A 77 160.44 -106.73 32.22
N ASN A 78 161.10 -106.30 31.13
CA ASN A 78 160.63 -105.19 30.29
C ASN A 78 159.23 -105.45 29.71
N SER A 79 158.91 -106.71 29.37
CA SER A 79 157.59 -107.08 28.83
C SER A 79 156.47 -106.96 29.86
N ILE A 80 156.75 -107.27 31.13
CA ILE A 80 155.76 -107.17 32.22
C ILE A 80 155.50 -105.70 32.58
N GLU A 81 156.56 -104.89 32.66
CA GLU A 81 156.45 -103.46 32.94
C GLU A 81 155.62 -102.72 31.87
N LYS A 82 155.79 -103.06 30.58
CA LYS A 82 154.98 -102.51 29.49
C LYS A 82 153.50 -102.91 29.61
N GLY A 83 153.20 -104.18 29.85
CA GLY A 83 151.82 -104.67 30.00
C GLY A 83 151.07 -104.02 31.17
N HIS A 84 151.76 -103.69 32.27
CA HIS A 84 151.16 -102.97 33.40
C HIS A 84 150.73 -101.54 33.04
N ALA A 85 151.50 -100.82 32.22
CA ALA A 85 151.17 -99.46 31.79
C ALA A 85 149.91 -99.42 30.90
N GLU A 86 149.76 -100.40 29.99
CA GLU A 86 148.61 -100.50 29.07
C GLU A 86 147.29 -100.78 29.83
N VAL A 87 147.34 -101.48 30.97
CA VAL A 87 146.18 -101.72 31.85
C VAL A 87 145.79 -100.49 32.69
N GLU A 88 146.77 -99.68 33.11
CA GLU A 88 146.50 -98.39 33.77
C GLU A 88 145.82 -97.39 32.81
N GLU A 89 146.31 -97.28 31.58
CA GLU A 89 145.77 -96.34 30.58
C GLU A 89 144.34 -96.68 30.16
N THR A 90 144.04 -97.97 29.96
CA THR A 90 142.68 -98.42 29.57
C THR A 90 141.66 -98.21 30.68
N ARG A 91 142.04 -98.33 31.96
CA ARG A 91 141.15 -98.03 33.10
C ARG A 91 140.77 -96.55 33.19
N LYS A 92 141.69 -95.62 32.93
CA LYS A 92 141.38 -94.18 32.91
C LYS A 92 140.35 -93.84 31.84
N LYS A 93 140.58 -94.32 30.61
CA LYS A 93 139.66 -94.10 29.46
C LYS A 93 138.26 -94.65 29.71
N LEU A 94 138.13 -95.79 30.40
CA LEU A 94 136.82 -96.32 30.79
C LEU A 94 136.09 -95.38 31.77
N HIS A 95 136.77 -94.91 32.82
CA HIS A 95 136.15 -94.04 33.82
C HIS A 95 135.78 -92.65 33.26
N GLU A 96 136.62 -92.10 32.37
CA GLU A 96 136.32 -90.89 31.59
C GLU A 96 135.03 -91.07 30.75
N SER A 97 134.88 -92.23 30.10
CA SER A 97 133.68 -92.57 29.31
C SER A 97 132.40 -92.73 30.15
N GLU A 98 132.50 -93.31 31.36
CA GLU A 98 131.34 -93.49 32.25
C GLU A 98 130.83 -92.15 32.77
N ASN A 99 131.75 -91.27 33.20
CA ASN A 99 131.42 -89.93 33.66
C ASN A 99 130.73 -89.13 32.55
N ALA A 100 131.25 -89.15 31.32
CA ALA A 100 130.65 -88.48 30.16
C ALA A 100 129.24 -88.99 29.81
N ARG A 101 128.97 -90.30 29.95
CA ARG A 101 127.61 -90.84 29.77
C ARG A 101 126.65 -90.29 30.82
N SER A 102 127.07 -90.22 32.08
CA SER A 102 126.21 -89.76 33.18
C SER A 102 125.79 -88.29 33.04
N SER A 103 126.68 -87.41 32.56
CA SER A 103 126.34 -86.00 32.30
C SER A 103 125.33 -85.84 31.15
N LEU A 104 125.51 -86.60 30.06
CA LEU A 104 124.60 -86.56 28.91
C LEU A 104 123.20 -87.10 29.25
N GLU A 105 123.10 -88.13 30.10
CA GLU A 105 121.80 -88.64 30.57
C GLU A 105 121.06 -87.62 31.45
N SER A 106 121.79 -86.86 32.28
CA SER A 106 121.21 -85.74 33.05
C SER A 106 120.75 -84.58 32.15
N GLU A 107 121.51 -84.25 31.11
CA GLU A 107 121.16 -83.19 30.15
C GLU A 107 119.95 -83.56 29.28
N ILE A 108 119.85 -84.82 28.84
CA ILE A 108 118.68 -85.34 28.13
C ILE A 108 117.44 -85.32 29.03
N ALA A 109 117.58 -85.60 30.33
CA ALA A 109 116.47 -85.52 31.27
C ALA A 109 115.96 -84.07 31.47
N SER A 110 116.87 -83.10 31.61
CA SER A 110 116.49 -81.69 31.75
C SER A 110 115.83 -81.15 30.47
N LEU A 111 116.39 -81.44 29.30
CA LEU A 111 115.82 -81.04 28.00
C LEU A 111 114.43 -81.62 27.73
N LYS A 112 114.16 -82.86 28.18
CA LYS A 112 112.80 -83.43 28.10
C LYS A 112 111.82 -82.67 28.99
N SER A 113 112.21 -82.34 30.22
CA SER A 113 111.35 -81.58 31.14
C SER A 113 111.00 -80.19 30.61
N SER A 114 111.99 -79.46 30.05
CA SER A 114 111.75 -78.13 29.49
C SER A 114 110.96 -78.18 28.17
N SER A 115 111.11 -79.22 27.35
CA SER A 115 110.22 -79.44 26.20
C SER A 115 108.76 -79.57 26.64
N THR A 116 108.49 -80.38 27.67
CA THR A 116 107.11 -80.58 28.16
C THR A 116 106.51 -79.34 28.81
N THR A 117 107.29 -78.51 29.52
CA THR A 117 106.78 -77.22 30.03
C THR A 117 106.47 -76.26 28.88
N ASN A 118 107.38 -76.13 27.91
CA ASN A 118 107.21 -75.25 26.75
C ASN A 118 106.00 -75.64 25.90
N GLU A 119 105.75 -76.94 25.69
CA GLU A 119 104.54 -77.42 25.01
C GLU A 119 103.25 -77.05 25.77
N SER A 120 103.26 -77.16 27.10
CA SER A 120 102.13 -76.75 27.94
C SER A 120 101.89 -75.23 27.86
N GLU A 121 102.93 -74.42 27.91
CA GLU A 121 102.84 -72.96 27.76
C GLU A 121 102.31 -72.57 26.37
N VAL A 122 102.84 -73.18 25.31
CA VAL A 122 102.32 -72.97 23.93
C VAL A 122 100.86 -73.37 23.80
N SER A 123 100.40 -74.42 24.50
CA SER A 123 98.98 -74.81 24.50
C SER A 123 98.08 -73.77 25.19
N THR A 124 98.50 -73.25 26.35
CA THR A 124 97.73 -72.22 27.09
C THR A 124 97.72 -70.88 26.37
N LEU A 125 98.85 -70.49 25.75
CA LEU A 125 98.93 -69.29 24.91
C LEU A 125 98.01 -69.40 23.69
N LYS A 126 97.97 -70.54 22.99
CA LYS A 126 97.02 -70.78 21.88
C LYS A 126 95.56 -70.68 22.35
N SER A 127 95.22 -71.27 23.50
CA SER A 127 93.89 -71.14 24.10
C SER A 127 93.54 -69.70 24.44
N ARG A 128 94.51 -68.92 24.94
CA ARG A 128 94.31 -67.51 25.30
C ARG A 128 94.14 -66.63 24.06
N ILE A 129 94.90 -66.89 22.99
CA ILE A 129 94.75 -66.20 21.70
C ILE A 129 93.36 -66.47 21.12
N ALA A 130 92.91 -67.73 21.04
CA ALA A 130 91.58 -68.06 20.55
C ALA A 130 90.44 -67.38 21.34
N SER A 131 90.58 -67.32 22.68
CA SER A 131 89.66 -66.60 23.56
C SER A 131 89.64 -65.09 23.32
N LEU A 132 90.81 -64.47 23.08
CA LEU A 132 90.92 -63.04 22.78
C LEU A 132 90.39 -62.72 21.37
N GLU A 133 90.63 -63.57 20.38
CA GLU A 133 90.05 -63.40 19.05
C GLU A 133 88.52 -63.51 19.05
N ALA A 134 87.95 -64.46 19.80
CA ALA A 134 86.51 -64.57 19.98
C ALA A 134 85.94 -63.29 20.61
N SER A 135 86.51 -62.84 21.72
CA SER A 135 86.11 -61.58 22.38
C SER A 135 86.27 -60.35 21.48
N ASN A 136 87.26 -60.31 20.59
CA ASN A 136 87.44 -59.23 19.62
C ASN A 136 86.37 -59.27 18.51
N ARG A 137 85.98 -60.46 18.04
CA ARG A 137 84.86 -60.61 17.09
C ARG A 137 83.53 -60.16 17.72
N ASP A 138 83.27 -60.58 18.96
CA ASP A 138 82.05 -60.20 19.70
C ASP A 138 81.98 -58.69 19.96
N THR A 139 83.11 -58.05 20.32
CA THR A 139 83.15 -56.59 20.53
C THR A 139 83.04 -55.79 19.23
N MET A 140 83.57 -56.29 18.12
CA MET A 140 83.35 -55.68 16.80
C MET A 140 81.89 -55.80 16.35
N ALA A 141 81.27 -56.98 16.47
CA ALA A 141 79.84 -57.15 16.16
C ALA A 141 78.95 -56.25 17.04
N LEU A 142 79.28 -56.09 18.33
CA LEU A 142 78.61 -55.15 19.21
C LEU A 142 78.80 -53.69 18.74
N LEU A 143 80.00 -53.31 18.27
CA LEU A 143 80.30 -51.96 17.78
C LEU A 143 79.56 -51.67 16.46
N GLU A 144 79.51 -52.62 15.52
CA GLU A 144 78.72 -52.53 14.29
C GLU A 144 77.21 -52.40 14.59
N SER A 145 76.69 -53.19 15.54
CA SER A 145 75.29 -53.09 15.97
C SER A 145 74.96 -51.72 16.61
N LYS A 146 75.94 -51.10 17.29
CA LYS A 146 75.79 -49.75 17.86
C LYS A 146 75.94 -48.66 16.82
N SER A 147 76.85 -48.79 15.86
CA SER A 147 76.96 -47.85 14.73
C SER A 147 75.65 -47.81 13.96
N THR A 148 75.17 -48.96 13.49
CA THR A 148 73.91 -49.07 12.74
C THR A 148 72.67 -48.63 13.53
N ALA A 149 72.72 -48.65 14.87
CA ALA A 149 71.68 -48.04 15.72
C ALA A 149 71.80 -46.51 15.79
N TYR A 150 73.01 -45.94 15.88
CA TYR A 150 73.23 -44.50 15.79
C TYR A 150 72.90 -43.93 14.41
N ASP A 151 73.25 -44.65 13.33
CA ASP A 151 72.94 -44.26 11.96
C ASP A 151 71.42 -44.14 11.75
N LYS A 152 70.65 -45.15 12.20
CA LYS A 152 69.18 -45.12 12.21
C LYS A 152 68.62 -43.98 13.07
N LEU A 153 69.18 -43.75 14.26
CA LEU A 153 68.75 -42.66 15.13
C LEU A 153 69.01 -41.28 14.48
N ALA A 154 70.09 -41.13 13.72
CA ALA A 154 70.39 -39.93 12.95
C ALA A 154 69.44 -39.75 11.76
N GLU A 155 69.08 -40.82 11.06
CA GLU A 155 68.03 -40.80 10.01
C GLU A 155 66.66 -40.43 10.58
N GLU A 156 66.25 -41.03 11.70
CA GLU A 156 65.00 -40.71 12.39
C GLU A 156 64.95 -39.25 12.85
N LEU A 157 66.03 -38.75 13.47
CA LEU A 157 66.11 -37.35 13.93
C LEU A 157 66.08 -36.39 12.71
N SER A 158 66.76 -36.73 11.61
CA SER A 158 66.70 -35.98 10.35
C SER A 158 65.28 -35.95 9.76
N ALA A 159 64.57 -37.09 9.78
CA ALA A 159 63.18 -37.19 9.30
C ALA A 159 62.21 -36.37 10.17
N GLN A 160 62.33 -36.45 11.50
CA GLN A 160 61.52 -35.63 12.42
C GLN A 160 61.84 -34.13 12.26
N HIS A 161 63.09 -33.75 12.01
CA HIS A 161 63.46 -32.35 11.76
C HIS A 161 62.85 -31.82 10.46
N LYS A 162 62.91 -32.59 9.36
CA LYS A 162 62.24 -32.25 8.09
C LYS A 162 60.73 -32.06 8.31
N LYS A 163 60.07 -33.03 8.95
CA LYS A 163 58.64 -32.96 9.28
C LYS A 163 58.28 -31.75 10.15
N ALA A 164 59.13 -31.37 11.10
CA ALA A 164 58.93 -30.17 11.92
C ALA A 164 59.09 -28.86 11.13
N VAL A 165 59.94 -28.84 10.10
CA VAL A 165 60.07 -27.69 9.17
C VAL A 165 58.87 -27.63 8.21
N GLU A 166 58.42 -28.77 7.71
CA GLU A 166 57.22 -28.89 6.85
C GLU A 166 55.97 -28.42 7.60
N LEU A 167 55.69 -28.93 8.79
CA LEU A 167 54.55 -28.52 9.63
C LEU A 167 54.60 -27.02 10.00
N ARG A 168 55.78 -26.44 10.23
CA ARG A 168 55.94 -24.98 10.46
C ARG A 168 55.64 -24.16 9.21
N ARG A 169 56.02 -24.65 8.03
CA ARG A 169 55.71 -24.02 6.74
C ARG A 169 54.20 -24.10 6.45
N GLU A 170 53.57 -25.25 6.71
CA GLU A 170 52.12 -25.43 6.58
C GLU A 170 51.37 -24.49 7.52
N LEU A 171 51.74 -24.43 8.81
CA LEU A 171 51.18 -23.50 9.79
C LEU A 171 51.28 -22.05 9.30
N SER A 172 52.46 -21.62 8.87
CA SER A 172 52.66 -20.24 8.36
C SER A 172 51.81 -19.94 7.13
N THR A 173 51.61 -20.90 6.21
CA THR A 173 50.68 -20.72 5.08
C THR A 173 49.21 -20.70 5.51
N ALA A 174 48.82 -21.46 6.55
CA ALA A 174 47.48 -21.43 7.10
C ALA A 174 47.19 -20.09 7.82
N GLU A 175 48.15 -19.56 8.58
CA GLU A 175 48.09 -18.23 9.20
C GLU A 175 47.97 -17.12 8.15
N GLN A 176 48.78 -17.17 7.08
CA GLN A 176 48.68 -16.22 5.97
C GLN A 176 47.32 -16.28 5.25
N ASN A 177 46.80 -17.49 5.00
CA ASN A 177 45.49 -17.69 4.39
C ASN A 177 44.35 -17.19 5.31
N LEU A 178 44.46 -17.39 6.63
CA LEU A 178 43.51 -16.88 7.62
C LEU A 178 43.54 -15.35 7.69
N GLN A 179 44.73 -14.71 7.61
CA GLN A 179 44.86 -13.26 7.53
C GLN A 179 44.27 -12.70 6.23
N ALA A 180 44.47 -13.38 5.10
CA ALA A 180 43.86 -13.03 3.82
C ALA A 180 42.32 -13.17 3.84
N ALA A 181 41.79 -14.26 4.41
CA ALA A 181 40.35 -14.46 4.59
C ALA A 181 39.72 -13.40 5.51
N ASN A 182 40.38 -13.05 6.61
CA ASN A 182 39.91 -12.01 7.52
C ASN A 182 39.90 -10.61 6.88
N SER A 183 40.93 -10.25 6.11
CA SER A 183 40.97 -8.97 5.39
C SER A 183 39.95 -8.90 4.23
N ALA A 184 39.73 -10.02 3.53
CA ALA A 184 38.65 -10.15 2.55
C ALA A 184 37.27 -10.01 3.20
N SER A 185 37.03 -10.67 4.35
CA SER A 185 35.79 -10.56 5.12
C SER A 185 35.52 -9.13 5.62
N ALA A 186 36.55 -8.44 6.13
CA ALA A 186 36.45 -7.03 6.50
C ALA A 186 36.12 -6.15 5.27
N SER A 187 36.79 -6.36 4.14
CA SER A 187 36.52 -5.65 2.88
C SER A 187 35.11 -5.91 2.32
N ALA A 188 34.57 -7.11 2.53
CA ALA A 188 33.18 -7.44 2.19
C ALA A 188 32.19 -6.67 3.08
N LYS A 189 32.39 -6.70 4.42
CA LYS A 189 31.55 -5.96 5.38
C LYS A 189 31.55 -4.45 5.15
N PHE A 190 32.69 -3.85 4.80
CA PHE A 190 32.73 -2.42 4.45
C PHE A 190 31.97 -2.11 3.15
N ARG A 191 31.99 -2.99 2.14
CA ARG A 191 31.14 -2.83 0.93
C ARG A 191 29.66 -3.01 1.26
N GLU A 192 29.32 -4.01 2.06
CA GLU A 192 27.95 -4.27 2.54
C GLU A 192 27.38 -3.05 3.27
N GLN A 193 28.13 -2.47 4.20
CA GLN A 193 27.75 -1.25 4.93
C GLN A 193 27.61 -0.03 4.01
N SER A 194 28.50 0.15 3.02
CA SER A 194 28.38 1.23 2.03
C SER A 194 27.12 1.05 1.18
N LEU A 195 26.89 -0.13 0.62
CA LEU A 195 25.72 -0.43 -0.20
C LEU A 195 24.41 -0.31 0.60
N GLN A 196 24.41 -0.70 1.87
CA GLN A 196 23.27 -0.51 2.77
C GLN A 196 22.99 0.99 3.00
N GLN A 197 24.03 1.80 3.21
CA GLN A 197 23.90 3.25 3.35
C GLN A 197 23.39 3.91 2.06
N ASP A 198 23.93 3.54 0.89
CA ASP A 198 23.49 4.04 -0.42
C ASP A 198 22.04 3.65 -0.72
N LEU A 199 21.64 2.43 -0.35
CA LEU A 199 20.29 1.90 -0.49
C LEU A 199 19.29 2.62 0.43
N ASP A 200 19.66 2.90 1.69
CA ASP A 200 18.80 3.64 2.62
C ASP A 200 18.75 5.16 2.32
N LEU A 201 19.79 5.74 1.72
CA LEU A 201 19.74 7.08 1.12
C LEU A 201 18.81 7.12 -0.10
N THR A 202 18.89 6.10 -0.96
CA THR A 202 18.03 5.98 -2.16
C THR A 202 16.56 5.81 -1.76
N LYS A 203 16.25 4.99 -0.75
CA LYS A 203 14.89 4.89 -0.18
C LYS A 203 14.37 6.24 0.30
N LYS A 204 15.14 6.95 1.14
CA LYS A 204 14.75 8.27 1.67
C LYS A 204 14.54 9.30 0.55
N SER A 205 15.35 9.25 -0.52
CA SER A 205 15.16 10.10 -1.70
C SER A 205 13.87 9.75 -2.46
N ASN A 206 13.54 8.46 -2.60
CA ASN A 206 12.29 8.03 -3.22
C ASN A 206 11.09 8.38 -2.35
N GLU A 207 11.12 8.11 -1.04
CA GLU A 207 10.10 8.51 -0.06
C GLU A 207 9.84 10.02 -0.13
N TRP A 208 10.90 10.84 -0.16
CA TRP A 208 10.77 12.29 -0.29
C TRP A 208 10.13 12.70 -1.62
N LEU A 209 10.62 12.18 -2.76
CA LEU A 209 10.05 12.46 -4.09
C LEU A 209 8.58 12.03 -4.18
N ASP A 210 8.22 10.89 -3.57
CA ASP A 210 6.87 10.35 -3.58
C ASP A 210 5.94 11.16 -2.65
N THR A 211 6.44 11.68 -1.52
CA THR A 211 5.70 12.67 -0.72
C THR A 211 5.52 13.99 -1.45
N GLU A 212 6.54 14.51 -2.15
CA GLU A 212 6.43 15.77 -2.89
C GLU A 212 5.53 15.63 -4.12
N LEU A 213 5.52 14.47 -4.78
CA LEU A 213 4.55 14.18 -5.86
C LEU A 213 3.12 14.10 -5.31
N LYS A 214 2.92 13.57 -4.11
CA LYS A 214 1.61 13.52 -3.42
C LYS A 214 1.15 14.90 -2.92
N THR A 215 2.03 15.73 -2.37
CA THR A 215 1.69 17.12 -1.99
C THR A 215 1.38 17.96 -3.23
N LYS A 216 2.21 17.92 -4.28
CA LYS A 216 1.97 18.70 -5.50
C LYS A 216 0.73 18.25 -6.25
N SER A 217 0.46 16.94 -6.36
CA SER A 217 -0.79 16.48 -6.97
C SER A 217 -2.03 16.90 -6.15
N ALA A 218 -1.98 16.85 -4.81
CA ALA A 218 -3.04 17.36 -3.95
C ALA A 218 -3.22 18.88 -4.07
N GLU A 219 -2.13 19.66 -4.12
CA GLU A 219 -2.15 21.11 -4.38
C GLU A 219 -2.78 21.45 -5.73
N TYR A 220 -2.39 20.76 -6.81
CA TYR A 220 -2.97 20.95 -8.15
C TYR A 220 -4.46 20.57 -8.20
N LEU A 221 -4.86 19.50 -7.52
CA LEU A 221 -6.25 19.04 -7.49
C LEU A 221 -7.13 19.98 -6.65
N LYS A 222 -6.59 20.51 -5.53
CA LYS A 222 -7.22 21.59 -4.75
C LYS A 222 -7.36 22.87 -5.57
N PHE A 223 -6.26 23.35 -6.19
CA PHE A 223 -6.27 24.54 -7.05
C PHE A 223 -7.27 24.40 -8.20
N ARG A 224 -7.35 23.22 -8.85
CA ARG A 224 -8.34 22.94 -9.89
C ARG A 224 -9.77 23.03 -9.34
N LYS A 225 -10.07 22.42 -8.17
CA LYS A 225 -11.40 22.51 -7.54
C LYS A 225 -11.76 23.96 -7.15
N GLU A 226 -10.83 24.71 -6.57
CA GLU A 226 -11.01 26.14 -6.25
C GLU A 226 -11.23 27.02 -7.50
N LYS A 227 -10.49 26.77 -8.59
CA LYS A 227 -10.68 27.52 -9.85
C LYS A 227 -11.97 27.13 -10.58
N SER A 228 -12.34 25.86 -10.63
CA SER A 228 -13.64 25.44 -11.16
C SER A 228 -14.79 26.08 -10.36
N ALA A 229 -14.72 26.07 -9.02
CA ALA A 229 -15.72 26.73 -8.18
C ALA A 229 -15.82 28.24 -8.45
N ARG A 230 -14.69 28.97 -8.49
CA ARG A 230 -14.73 30.42 -8.79
C ARG A 230 -15.14 30.72 -10.24
N ILE A 231 -14.90 29.84 -11.20
CA ILE A 231 -15.44 29.96 -12.56
C ILE A 231 -16.96 29.82 -12.55
N SER A 232 -17.51 28.78 -11.88
CA SER A 232 -18.96 28.60 -11.75
C SER A 232 -19.64 29.75 -11.02
N GLU A 233 -19.00 30.29 -9.98
CA GLU A 233 -19.45 31.47 -9.23
C GLU A 233 -19.46 32.73 -10.11
N LEU A 234 -18.37 33.01 -10.84
CA LEU A 234 -18.29 34.12 -11.80
C LEU A 234 -19.29 33.98 -12.97
N GLN A 235 -19.57 32.75 -13.42
CA GLN A 235 -20.61 32.50 -14.42
C GLN A 235 -21.98 32.84 -13.86
N ARG A 236 -22.31 32.43 -12.64
CA ARG A 236 -23.56 32.78 -11.96
C ARG A 236 -23.70 34.28 -11.73
N GLU A 237 -22.65 34.95 -11.24
CA GLU A 237 -22.59 36.42 -11.07
C GLU A 237 -22.86 37.14 -12.41
N ASN A 238 -22.31 36.63 -13.52
CA ASN A 238 -22.47 37.23 -14.86
C ASN A 238 -23.86 36.94 -15.49
N GLU A 239 -24.43 35.76 -15.26
CA GLU A 239 -25.81 35.43 -15.67
C GLU A 239 -26.83 36.28 -14.89
N GLU A 240 -26.62 36.47 -13.58
CA GLU A 240 -27.42 37.33 -12.70
C GLU A 240 -27.31 38.82 -13.10
N ALA A 241 -26.10 39.29 -13.44
CA ALA A 241 -25.88 40.62 -14.01
C ALA A 241 -26.55 40.79 -15.39
N SER A 242 -26.48 39.77 -16.27
CA SER A 242 -27.13 39.83 -17.58
C SER A 242 -28.66 39.83 -17.46
N ALA A 243 -29.22 39.03 -16.55
CA ALA A 243 -30.68 38.98 -16.31
C ALA A 243 -31.21 40.29 -15.71
N THR A 244 -30.47 40.93 -14.81
CA THR A 244 -30.83 42.25 -14.25
C THR A 244 -30.69 43.36 -15.29
N VAL A 245 -29.64 43.37 -16.13
CA VAL A 245 -29.51 44.29 -17.27
C VAL A 245 -30.66 44.13 -18.27
N ASP A 246 -31.05 42.91 -18.60
CA ASP A 246 -32.18 42.65 -19.51
C ASP A 246 -33.53 43.07 -18.90
N SER A 247 -33.72 42.87 -17.60
CA SER A 247 -34.90 43.35 -16.86
C SER A 247 -34.97 44.88 -16.88
N LEU A 248 -33.85 45.56 -16.59
CA LEU A 248 -33.75 47.00 -16.64
C LEU A 248 -34.01 47.54 -18.05
N ARG A 249 -33.43 46.96 -19.09
CA ARG A 249 -33.70 47.33 -20.50
C ARG A 249 -35.17 47.16 -20.91
N ARG A 250 -35.84 46.09 -20.44
CA ARG A 250 -37.28 45.90 -20.67
C ARG A 250 -38.09 46.99 -19.96
N SER A 251 -37.71 47.39 -18.75
CA SER A 251 -38.35 48.50 -18.03
C SER A 251 -38.09 49.85 -18.68
N GLU A 252 -36.87 50.10 -19.16
CA GLU A 252 -36.47 51.32 -19.88
C GLU A 252 -37.24 51.47 -21.18
N ASN A 253 -37.36 50.40 -21.98
CA ASN A 253 -38.14 50.42 -23.21
C ASN A 253 -39.65 50.58 -22.96
N ALA A 254 -40.18 50.02 -21.87
CA ALA A 254 -41.58 50.25 -21.47
C ALA A 254 -41.82 51.69 -21.00
N LEU A 255 -40.85 52.31 -20.32
CA LEU A 255 -40.90 53.72 -19.93
C LEU A 255 -40.78 54.66 -21.13
N LYS A 256 -39.91 54.36 -22.11
CA LYS A 256 -39.82 55.09 -23.39
C LYS A 256 -41.12 55.00 -24.18
N SER A 257 -41.63 53.80 -24.44
CA SER A 257 -42.92 53.62 -25.13
C SER A 257 -44.07 54.35 -24.44
N ARG A 258 -44.04 54.48 -23.10
CA ARG A 258 -45.02 55.27 -22.34
C ARG A 258 -44.78 56.78 -22.43
N LEU A 259 -43.54 57.23 -22.55
CA LEU A 259 -43.20 58.62 -22.82
C LEU A 259 -43.66 59.00 -24.23
N ASP A 260 -43.31 58.20 -25.24
CA ASP A 260 -43.72 58.35 -26.64
C ASP A 260 -45.26 58.43 -26.75
N GLU A 261 -45.99 57.54 -26.07
CA GLU A 261 -47.47 57.60 -25.99
C GLU A 261 -48.01 58.88 -25.34
N VAL A 262 -47.32 59.45 -24.35
CA VAL A 262 -47.75 60.68 -23.66
C VAL A 262 -47.40 61.91 -24.48
N GLU A 263 -46.24 61.93 -25.14
CA GLU A 263 -45.82 62.98 -26.08
C GLU A 263 -46.76 63.01 -27.29
N GLN A 264 -47.09 61.86 -27.90
CA GLN A 264 -48.08 61.79 -28.98
C GLN A 264 -49.45 62.31 -28.53
N ARG A 265 -49.98 61.87 -27.38
CA ARG A 265 -51.27 62.37 -26.85
C ARG A 265 -51.23 63.88 -26.55
N TYR A 266 -50.07 64.40 -26.14
CA TYR A 266 -49.88 65.83 -25.91
C TYR A 266 -49.88 66.61 -27.24
N GLU A 267 -49.18 66.14 -28.27
CA GLU A 267 -49.22 66.71 -29.63
C GLU A 267 -50.62 66.63 -30.25
N GLU A 268 -51.32 65.50 -30.12
CA GLU A 268 -52.72 65.34 -30.51
C GLU A 268 -53.61 66.37 -29.80
N SER A 269 -53.46 66.55 -28.49
CA SER A 269 -54.21 67.55 -27.72
C SER A 269 -53.87 68.99 -28.15
N LEU A 270 -52.61 69.28 -28.48
CA LEU A 270 -52.18 70.58 -29.01
C LEU A 270 -52.79 70.86 -30.39
N SER A 271 -52.80 69.86 -31.27
CA SER A 271 -53.40 69.98 -32.61
C SER A 271 -54.92 70.18 -32.53
N SER A 272 -55.60 69.50 -31.60
CA SER A 272 -57.03 69.71 -31.33
C SER A 272 -57.30 71.11 -30.75
N ILE A 273 -56.45 71.60 -29.83
CA ILE A 273 -56.53 72.98 -29.30
C ILE A 273 -56.26 74.02 -30.40
N GLN A 274 -55.41 73.72 -31.39
CA GLN A 274 -55.19 74.59 -32.55
C GLN A 274 -56.42 74.58 -33.47
N GLN A 275 -56.95 73.41 -33.84
CA GLN A 275 -58.16 73.27 -34.66
C GLN A 275 -59.36 74.00 -34.04
N LEU A 276 -59.65 73.77 -32.74
CA LEU A 276 -60.75 74.44 -32.04
C LEU A 276 -60.55 75.97 -31.96
N LYS A 277 -59.31 76.46 -31.94
CA LYS A 277 -59.02 77.91 -32.03
C LYS A 277 -59.23 78.44 -33.45
N GLU A 278 -58.80 77.72 -34.47
CA GLU A 278 -59.02 78.10 -35.87
C GLU A 278 -60.50 78.08 -36.24
N GLU A 279 -61.25 77.07 -35.82
CA GLU A 279 -62.71 77.00 -35.93
C GLU A 279 -63.38 78.17 -35.20
N ALA A 280 -62.95 78.48 -33.96
CA ALA A 280 -63.48 79.63 -33.22
C ALA A 280 -63.13 80.98 -33.88
N ILE A 281 -61.95 81.12 -34.51
CA ILE A 281 -61.56 82.33 -35.26
C ILE A 281 -62.42 82.45 -36.54
N GLN A 282 -62.59 81.36 -37.28
CA GLN A 282 -63.43 81.32 -38.48
C GLN A 282 -64.89 81.64 -38.16
N ALA A 283 -65.43 81.07 -37.08
CA ALA A 283 -66.78 81.37 -36.60
C ALA A 283 -66.94 82.83 -36.17
N ASN A 284 -65.98 83.40 -35.43
CA ASN A 284 -66.03 84.81 -35.03
C ASN A 284 -65.95 85.75 -36.25
N GLU A 285 -65.10 85.48 -37.23
CA GLU A 285 -65.01 86.30 -38.44
C GLU A 285 -66.25 86.11 -39.34
N SER A 286 -66.85 84.92 -39.42
CA SER A 286 -68.13 84.73 -40.12
C SER A 286 -69.27 85.48 -39.44
N PHE A 287 -69.40 85.39 -38.11
CA PHE A 287 -70.38 86.19 -37.36
C PHE A 287 -70.15 87.69 -37.52
N ARG A 288 -68.89 88.15 -37.59
CA ARG A 288 -68.56 89.55 -37.85
C ARG A 288 -68.96 89.99 -39.26
N ILE A 289 -68.72 89.18 -40.28
CA ILE A 289 -69.17 89.44 -41.66
C ILE A 289 -70.70 89.49 -41.74
N GLU A 290 -71.40 88.61 -41.02
CA GLU A 290 -72.86 88.66 -40.87
C GLU A 290 -73.30 89.95 -40.17
N LEU A 291 -72.63 90.37 -39.09
CA LEU A 291 -72.91 91.60 -38.36
C LEU A 291 -72.69 92.86 -39.22
N ASP A 292 -71.59 92.93 -39.97
CA ASP A 292 -71.33 94.04 -40.89
C ASP A 292 -72.33 94.04 -42.07
N SER A 293 -72.75 92.88 -42.57
CA SER A 293 -73.77 92.78 -43.62
C SER A 293 -75.16 93.21 -43.14
N THR A 294 -75.53 92.84 -41.91
CA THR A 294 -76.83 93.19 -41.30
C THR A 294 -76.87 94.64 -40.85
N ASN A 295 -75.76 95.19 -40.32
CA ASN A 295 -75.59 96.63 -40.11
C ASN A 295 -75.79 97.40 -41.41
N ARG A 296 -75.14 96.99 -42.50
CA ARG A 296 -75.26 97.66 -43.81
C ARG A 296 -76.67 97.54 -44.41
N LEU A 297 -77.37 96.44 -44.17
CA LEU A 297 -78.80 96.31 -44.52
C LEU A 297 -79.67 97.26 -43.67
N ALA A 298 -79.41 97.37 -42.37
CA ALA A 298 -80.12 98.29 -41.47
C ALA A 298 -79.86 99.77 -41.83
N GLU A 299 -78.65 100.13 -42.23
CA GLU A 299 -78.33 101.45 -42.79
C GLU A 299 -79.10 101.74 -44.08
N LEU A 300 -79.17 100.78 -45.01
CA LEU A 300 -79.96 100.93 -46.24
C LEU A 300 -81.46 101.08 -45.95
N GLN A 301 -82.01 100.29 -45.03
CA GLN A 301 -83.40 100.43 -44.57
C GLN A 301 -83.64 101.77 -43.87
N ARG A 302 -82.69 102.24 -43.06
CA ARG A 302 -82.76 103.55 -42.41
C ARG A 302 -82.75 104.69 -43.43
N ASN A 303 -81.82 104.66 -44.39
CA ASN A 303 -81.72 105.67 -45.45
C ASN A 303 -82.98 105.67 -46.35
N SER A 304 -83.57 104.49 -46.61
CA SER A 304 -84.87 104.37 -47.29
C SER A 304 -86.02 104.97 -46.45
N SER A 305 -86.01 104.77 -45.13
CA SER A 305 -86.99 105.40 -44.23
C SER A 305 -86.84 106.92 -44.14
N GLU A 306 -85.61 107.43 -44.07
CA GLU A 306 -85.33 108.87 -44.00
C GLU A 306 -85.66 109.59 -45.30
N THR A 307 -85.30 109.04 -46.46
CA THR A 307 -85.72 109.58 -47.77
C THR A 307 -87.24 109.51 -47.97
N SER A 308 -87.90 108.46 -47.48
CA SER A 308 -89.37 108.38 -47.49
C SER A 308 -90.02 109.46 -46.59
N LYS A 309 -89.44 109.74 -45.42
CA LYS A 309 -89.90 110.83 -44.52
C LYS A 309 -89.68 112.21 -45.13
N GLN A 310 -88.53 112.46 -45.74
CA GLN A 310 -88.25 113.71 -46.47
C GLN A 310 -89.29 113.93 -47.58
N ARG A 311 -89.59 112.90 -48.37
CA ARG A 311 -90.61 113.00 -49.43
C ARG A 311 -92.03 113.23 -48.91
N VAL A 312 -92.36 112.72 -47.72
CA VAL A 312 -93.62 113.06 -47.04
C VAL A 312 -93.63 114.52 -46.56
N GLN A 313 -92.51 115.04 -46.05
CA GLN A 313 -92.38 116.44 -45.65
C GLN A 313 -92.47 117.40 -46.85
N GLU A 314 -91.82 117.06 -47.98
CA GLU A 314 -91.95 117.80 -49.25
C GLU A 314 -93.42 117.88 -49.72
N LEU A 315 -94.14 116.76 -49.66
CA LEU A 315 -95.57 116.70 -49.99
C LEU A 315 -96.44 117.49 -49.00
N GLN A 316 -96.08 117.53 -47.71
CA GLN A 316 -96.76 118.35 -46.71
C GLN A 316 -96.56 119.85 -46.97
N VAL A 317 -95.34 120.30 -47.27
CA VAL A 317 -95.04 121.70 -47.61
C VAL A 317 -95.75 122.12 -48.91
N ALA A 318 -95.79 121.25 -49.92
CA ALA A 318 -96.54 121.49 -51.15
C ALA A 318 -98.06 121.59 -50.89
N LEU A 319 -98.59 120.78 -49.98
CA LEU A 319 -100.00 120.80 -49.58
C LEU A 319 -100.37 122.06 -48.79
N GLU A 320 -99.50 122.57 -47.92
CA GLU A 320 -99.76 123.83 -47.20
C GLU A 320 -99.71 125.03 -48.14
N LYS A 321 -98.69 125.12 -49.00
CA LYS A 321 -98.62 126.20 -50.00
C LYS A 321 -99.88 126.25 -50.89
N ALA A 322 -100.37 125.10 -51.34
CA ALA A 322 -101.59 125.03 -52.16
C ALA A 322 -102.88 125.47 -51.42
N LYS A 323 -102.89 125.47 -50.08
CA LYS A 323 -103.98 126.07 -49.28
C LYS A 323 -103.82 127.58 -49.16
N ASP A 324 -102.59 128.07 -48.97
CA ASP A 324 -102.30 129.49 -48.85
C ASP A 324 -102.59 130.22 -50.17
N ASP A 325 -102.14 129.67 -51.31
CA ASP A 325 -102.43 130.18 -52.66
C ASP A 325 -103.96 130.28 -52.87
N ALA A 326 -104.74 129.27 -52.46
CA ALA A 326 -106.20 129.27 -52.53
C ALA A 326 -106.88 130.24 -51.55
N ALA A 327 -106.28 130.49 -50.38
CA ALA A 327 -106.77 131.47 -49.40
C ALA A 327 -106.57 132.92 -49.89
N GLU A 328 -105.47 133.21 -50.59
CA GLU A 328 -105.29 134.50 -51.27
C GLU A 328 -106.34 134.72 -52.37
N GLU A 329 -106.62 133.71 -53.20
CA GLU A 329 -107.60 133.81 -54.28
C GLU A 329 -109.03 134.04 -53.75
N ILE A 330 -109.44 133.31 -52.71
CA ILE A 330 -110.70 133.55 -51.97
C ILE A 330 -110.74 134.98 -51.38
N SER A 331 -109.60 135.49 -50.91
CA SER A 331 -109.52 136.84 -50.35
C SER A 331 -109.68 137.94 -51.40
N ARG A 332 -109.13 137.76 -52.62
CA ARG A 332 -109.34 138.68 -53.75
C ARG A 332 -110.81 138.72 -54.18
N LEU A 333 -111.43 137.56 -54.36
CA LEU A 333 -112.83 137.46 -54.79
C LEU A 333 -113.80 138.12 -53.81
N ARG A 334 -113.50 138.10 -52.50
CA ARG A 334 -114.28 138.84 -51.48
C ARG A 334 -114.20 140.35 -51.69
N VAL A 335 -113.00 140.90 -51.91
CA VAL A 335 -112.81 142.34 -52.13
C VAL A 335 -113.55 142.83 -53.38
N GLU A 336 -113.50 142.07 -54.48
CA GLU A 336 -114.25 142.38 -55.72
C GLU A 336 -115.77 142.44 -55.49
N ILE A 337 -116.32 141.47 -54.75
CA ILE A 337 -117.74 141.45 -54.37
C ILE A 337 -118.10 142.65 -53.47
N GLU A 338 -117.24 142.99 -52.50
CA GLU A 338 -117.45 144.15 -51.61
C GLU A 338 -117.51 145.47 -52.41
N THR A 339 -116.68 145.62 -53.45
CA THR A 339 -116.68 146.82 -54.31
C THR A 339 -117.91 146.94 -55.21
N GLU A 340 -118.32 145.87 -55.89
CA GLU A 340 -119.55 145.86 -56.71
C GLU A 340 -120.81 146.15 -55.87
N HIS A 341 -120.83 145.68 -54.62
CA HIS A 341 -121.94 145.94 -53.71
C HIS A 341 -122.03 147.41 -53.26
N ALA A 342 -120.89 148.10 -53.12
CA ALA A 342 -120.82 149.50 -52.71
C ALA A 342 -121.28 150.46 -53.83
N ASP A 343 -120.84 150.24 -55.07
CA ASP A 343 -121.21 151.08 -56.21
C ASP A 343 -122.71 150.98 -56.53
N LYS A 344 -123.32 149.81 -56.28
CA LYS A 344 -124.76 149.61 -56.44
C LYS A 344 -125.58 150.47 -55.46
N GLU A 345 -125.20 150.50 -54.17
CA GLU A 345 -125.88 151.38 -53.20
C GLU A 345 -125.72 152.88 -53.56
N ALA A 346 -124.58 153.27 -54.13
CA ALA A 346 -124.31 154.65 -54.52
C ALA A 346 -125.18 155.13 -55.70
N ALA A 347 -125.70 154.22 -56.53
CA ALA A 347 -126.66 154.52 -57.58
C ALA A 347 -128.08 154.74 -57.03
N GLU A 348 -128.54 153.88 -56.11
CA GLU A 348 -129.90 153.93 -55.56
C GLU A 348 -130.13 155.18 -54.69
N ARG A 349 -129.13 155.60 -53.89
CA ARG A 349 -129.19 156.82 -53.05
C ARG A 349 -129.45 158.10 -53.86
N ARG A 350 -128.81 158.23 -55.04
CA ARG A 350 -128.92 159.42 -55.91
C ARG A 350 -130.31 159.69 -56.50
N ILE A 351 -131.20 158.69 -56.51
CA ILE A 351 -132.57 158.86 -57.02
C ILE A 351 -133.49 159.36 -55.90
N ALA A 352 -133.35 158.86 -54.67
CA ALA A 352 -134.16 159.29 -53.53
C ALA A 352 -133.86 160.73 -53.08
N GLU A 353 -132.58 161.14 -53.12
CA GLU A 353 -132.15 162.44 -52.58
C GLU A 353 -132.64 163.66 -53.38
N LEU A 354 -132.99 163.50 -54.66
CA LEU A 354 -133.54 164.59 -55.48
C LEU A 354 -135.00 164.93 -55.11
N GLU A 355 -135.78 163.97 -54.61
CA GLU A 355 -137.18 164.17 -54.22
C GLU A 355 -137.34 164.78 -52.81
N GLN A 356 -136.26 164.95 -52.04
CA GLN A 356 -136.27 165.54 -50.69
C GLN A 356 -135.43 166.83 -50.54
N THR A 357 -135.22 167.56 -51.65
CA THR A 357 -134.32 168.71 -51.78
C THR A 357 -134.69 170.02 -51.03
N VAL A 358 -135.68 170.01 -50.12
CA VAL A 358 -136.34 171.25 -49.63
C VAL A 358 -136.32 171.45 -48.10
N SER A 359 -136.11 170.41 -47.29
CA SER A 359 -136.25 170.51 -45.82
C SER A 359 -134.95 170.79 -45.05
N GLN A 360 -134.49 172.04 -45.13
CA GLN A 360 -133.87 172.79 -44.02
C GLN A 360 -132.65 172.21 -43.25
N LEU A 361 -131.53 172.93 -43.38
CA LEU A 361 -130.46 173.14 -42.36
C LEU A 361 -129.56 171.92 -42.05
N GLU A 362 -128.28 172.07 -41.66
CA GLU A 362 -127.35 173.21 -41.74
C GLU A 362 -125.90 172.71 -41.58
N SER A 363 -124.96 173.41 -42.23
CA SER A 363 -123.58 173.62 -41.75
C SER A 363 -122.56 172.45 -41.69
N ASP A 364 -121.31 172.90 -41.59
CA ASP A 364 -120.02 172.24 -41.36
C ASP A 364 -119.99 171.04 -40.37
N GLY A 365 -118.96 170.20 -40.31
CA GLY A 365 -117.69 170.17 -41.07
C GLY A 365 -116.44 169.99 -40.18
N ARG A 366 -115.34 169.51 -40.79
CA ARG A 366 -113.92 169.63 -40.37
C ARG A 366 -113.45 169.18 -38.95
N ALA A 367 -112.64 168.11 -39.01
CA ALA A 367 -111.20 168.11 -38.63
C ALA A 367 -110.73 168.05 -37.16
N GLY A 368 -110.59 166.82 -36.66
CA GLY A 368 -109.31 166.28 -36.15
C GLY A 368 -108.72 166.86 -34.85
N ARG A 369 -107.38 166.71 -34.69
CA ARG A 369 -106.57 167.13 -33.50
C ARG A 369 -106.93 166.35 -32.19
N SER A 370 -106.14 166.33 -31.09
CA SER A 370 -104.71 166.63 -30.81
C SER A 370 -104.40 166.46 -29.30
N MET A 371 -103.28 165.80 -28.91
CA MET A 371 -102.55 165.98 -27.62
C MET A 371 -103.30 165.57 -26.30
N SER A 372 -102.69 165.15 -25.17
CA SER A 372 -101.32 164.68 -24.85
C SER A 372 -101.32 163.46 -23.87
N PRO A 373 -100.81 163.46 -22.60
CA PRO A 373 -99.92 162.35 -22.18
C PRO A 373 -100.22 161.60 -20.86
N ALA A 374 -99.42 160.56 -20.60
CA ALA A 374 -98.98 160.00 -19.30
C ALA A 374 -99.72 158.81 -18.61
N LEU A 375 -98.87 157.87 -18.17
CA LEU A 375 -98.92 157.01 -16.95
C LEU A 375 -99.86 155.76 -16.87
N ASN A 376 -99.33 154.71 -16.21
CA ASN A 376 -99.92 153.42 -15.79
C ASN A 376 -100.38 152.41 -16.87
N GLY A 377 -100.32 151.08 -16.65
CA GLY A 377 -99.61 150.34 -15.59
C GLY A 377 -100.12 148.91 -15.29
N GLY A 378 -99.22 147.91 -15.27
CA GLY A 378 -99.46 146.55 -14.74
C GLY A 378 -100.20 145.55 -15.66
N MET A 379 -100.30 144.23 -15.39
CA MET A 379 -99.62 143.30 -14.45
C MET A 379 -99.78 141.83 -15.01
N PRO A 380 -99.03 140.79 -14.53
CA PRO A 380 -98.43 139.77 -15.42
C PRO A 380 -98.42 138.33 -14.83
N THR A 381 -97.32 137.56 -15.05
CA THR A 381 -96.83 136.34 -14.34
C THR A 381 -97.56 135.01 -14.59
N THR A 382 -96.98 133.84 -14.97
CA THR A 382 -95.72 133.06 -14.74
C THR A 382 -95.97 131.82 -13.80
N PRO A 383 -95.01 130.95 -13.34
CA PRO A 383 -95.17 129.48 -13.54
C PRO A 383 -94.94 128.58 -12.29
N ILE A 384 -94.73 127.25 -12.49
CA ILE A 384 -94.01 126.27 -11.63
C ILE A 384 -94.81 125.41 -10.58
N ARG A 385 -94.87 124.08 -10.87
CA ARG A 385 -94.78 122.86 -10.00
C ARG A 385 -95.89 122.45 -8.97
N SER A 386 -96.08 121.11 -8.88
CA SER A 386 -96.53 120.27 -7.73
C SER A 386 -97.98 120.33 -7.20
N GLY A 387 -98.67 119.17 -7.11
CA GLY A 387 -99.82 118.96 -6.21
C GLY A 387 -100.78 117.81 -6.59
N THR A 388 -101.27 117.06 -5.59
CA THR A 388 -102.32 116.01 -5.64
C THR A 388 -103.49 116.41 -4.70
N PRO A 389 -104.64 115.69 -4.52
CA PRO A 389 -105.36 114.65 -5.30
C PRO A 389 -106.93 114.87 -5.38
N VAL A 390 -107.71 113.84 -5.79
CA VAL A 390 -109.19 113.62 -5.60
C VAL A 390 -110.17 114.47 -6.46
N GLY A 391 -111.34 114.01 -6.98
CA GLY A 391 -111.94 112.67 -7.09
C GLY A 391 -113.47 112.64 -7.45
N THR A 392 -114.01 111.47 -7.85
CA THR A 392 -115.45 111.10 -8.15
C THR A 392 -116.18 111.81 -9.32
N PHE A 393 -117.21 111.24 -10.04
CA PHE A 393 -118.09 110.06 -9.81
C PHE A 393 -118.74 109.44 -11.10
N SER A 394 -118.52 108.13 -11.39
CA SER A 394 -119.48 107.08 -11.90
C SER A 394 -120.36 107.24 -13.19
N PRO A 395 -121.09 106.19 -13.71
CA PRO A 395 -121.17 104.76 -13.33
C PRO A 395 -121.23 103.66 -14.46
N ARG A 396 -120.88 102.39 -14.07
CA ARG A 396 -121.25 101.06 -14.66
C ARG A 396 -120.88 100.72 -16.13
N ALA A 397 -120.53 99.47 -16.53
CA ALA A 397 -120.07 98.19 -15.91
C ALA A 397 -119.67 97.21 -17.08
N SER A 398 -119.32 95.91 -16.99
CA SER A 398 -119.13 94.88 -15.93
C SER A 398 -118.29 93.68 -16.47
N ARG A 399 -117.77 92.79 -15.60
CA ARG A 399 -117.20 91.42 -15.89
C ARG A 399 -115.90 91.37 -16.74
N THR A 400 -114.88 90.52 -16.50
CA THR A 400 -114.59 89.45 -15.50
C THR A 400 -113.07 89.24 -15.28
N LYS A 401 -112.69 88.71 -14.10
CA LYS A 401 -111.45 87.92 -13.75
C LYS A 401 -110.04 88.53 -13.94
N GLY A 402 -109.23 88.46 -12.87
CA GLY A 402 -107.76 88.30 -12.95
C GLY A 402 -106.91 89.23 -12.06
N GLY A 403 -105.87 88.71 -11.40
CA GLY A 403 -104.77 89.48 -10.81
C GLY A 403 -104.50 89.27 -9.30
N LEU A 404 -103.30 88.76 -8.96
CA LEU A 404 -102.65 88.91 -7.65
C LEU A 404 -101.68 90.11 -7.69
N THR A 405 -101.37 90.72 -6.55
CA THR A 405 -100.76 92.06 -6.50
C THR A 405 -99.22 92.07 -6.52
N ILE A 406 -98.66 93.09 -7.19
CA ILE A 406 -97.22 93.28 -7.48
C ILE A 406 -96.31 93.12 -6.25
N THR A 407 -96.78 93.53 -5.07
CA THR A 407 -96.02 93.51 -3.80
C THR A 407 -95.74 92.10 -3.28
N GLN A 408 -96.55 91.11 -3.66
CA GLN A 408 -96.34 89.71 -3.29
C GLN A 408 -95.23 89.07 -4.13
N LEU A 409 -95.09 89.47 -5.41
CA LEU A 409 -94.04 88.95 -6.29
C LEU A 409 -92.63 89.37 -5.81
N TYR A 410 -92.49 90.63 -5.38
CA TYR A 410 -91.22 91.14 -4.84
C TYR A 410 -90.82 90.47 -3.51
N THR A 411 -91.78 90.16 -2.65
CA THR A 411 -91.49 89.53 -1.35
C THR A 411 -91.18 88.03 -1.47
N GLU A 412 -91.76 87.32 -2.44
CA GLU A 412 -91.31 85.95 -2.78
C GLU A 412 -89.94 85.95 -3.48
N TYR A 413 -89.66 86.92 -4.36
CA TYR A 413 -88.35 87.04 -5.01
C TYR A 413 -87.20 87.26 -4.02
N ASP A 414 -87.39 88.13 -3.02
CA ASP A 414 -86.37 88.40 -2.01
C ASP A 414 -86.16 87.23 -1.04
N LYS A 415 -87.23 86.48 -0.71
CA LYS A 415 -87.13 85.19 0.01
C LYS A 415 -86.34 84.15 -0.80
N MET A 416 -86.63 84.00 -2.09
CA MET A 416 -85.91 83.04 -2.94
C MET A 416 -84.44 83.42 -3.10
N ARG A 417 -84.14 84.73 -3.20
CA ARG A 417 -82.76 85.21 -3.24
C ARG A 417 -82.01 84.99 -1.92
N THR A 418 -82.67 85.18 -0.77
CA THR A 418 -82.05 84.93 0.54
C THR A 418 -81.88 83.44 0.84
N LEU A 419 -82.83 82.59 0.43
CA LEU A 419 -82.69 81.13 0.48
C LEU A 419 -81.57 80.61 -0.43
N LEU A 420 -81.45 81.14 -1.66
CA LEU A 420 -80.34 80.77 -2.55
C LEU A 420 -78.98 81.20 -1.96
N ALA A 421 -78.90 82.38 -1.34
CA ALA A 421 -77.67 82.85 -0.72
C ALA A 421 -77.28 82.11 0.58
N THR A 422 -78.23 81.48 1.29
CA THR A 422 -77.94 80.60 2.43
C THR A 422 -77.62 79.18 1.98
N GLU A 423 -78.28 78.65 0.95
CA GLU A 423 -77.92 77.37 0.32
C GLU A 423 -76.49 77.44 -0.22
N GLN A 424 -76.16 78.44 -1.04
CA GLN A 424 -74.82 78.63 -1.60
C GLN A 424 -73.73 78.74 -0.53
N ARG A 425 -74.00 79.43 0.59
CA ARG A 425 -73.08 79.50 1.73
C ARG A 425 -72.90 78.11 2.37
N SER A 426 -73.98 77.39 2.64
CA SER A 426 -73.92 76.03 3.20
C SER A 426 -73.21 75.04 2.27
N ASN A 427 -73.42 75.16 0.95
CA ASN A 427 -72.74 74.36 -0.08
C ASN A 427 -71.23 74.67 -0.12
N GLN A 428 -70.84 75.94 0.12
CA GLN A 428 -69.44 76.35 0.19
C GLN A 428 -68.76 75.95 1.51
N GLU A 429 -69.49 75.98 2.64
CA GLU A 429 -69.05 75.43 3.93
C GLU A 429 -68.84 73.90 3.84
N LEU A 430 -69.79 73.17 3.24
CA LEU A 430 -69.67 71.73 2.98
C LEU A 430 -68.46 71.39 2.10
N ARG A 431 -68.19 72.17 1.05
CA ARG A 431 -66.98 72.04 0.23
C ARG A 431 -65.72 72.27 1.04
N SER A 432 -65.66 73.34 1.83
CA SER A 432 -64.52 73.61 2.73
C SER A 432 -64.24 72.42 3.66
N THR A 433 -65.27 71.82 4.27
CA THR A 433 -65.08 70.63 5.13
C THR A 433 -64.68 69.37 4.36
N LEU A 434 -65.05 69.26 3.07
CA LEU A 434 -64.61 68.17 2.21
C LEU A 434 -63.15 68.34 1.77
N ASP A 435 -62.76 69.56 1.42
CA ASP A 435 -61.39 69.91 1.05
C ASP A 435 -60.45 69.76 2.26
N GLU A 436 -60.89 70.15 3.47
CA GLU A 436 -60.21 69.88 4.75
C GLU A 436 -60.05 68.37 5.02
N MET A 437 -61.11 67.56 4.90
CA MET A 437 -61.02 66.10 5.05
C MET A 437 -60.11 65.44 4.01
N VAL A 438 -60.09 65.95 2.77
CA VAL A 438 -59.16 65.48 1.74
C VAL A 438 -57.73 65.86 2.10
N GLN A 439 -57.49 67.08 2.60
CA GLN A 439 -56.16 67.53 3.03
C GLN A 439 -55.64 66.72 4.24
N ASP A 440 -56.49 66.38 5.21
CA ASP A 440 -56.15 65.48 6.32
C ASP A 440 -55.86 64.04 5.85
N LEU A 441 -56.60 63.53 4.86
CA LEU A 441 -56.34 62.23 4.23
C LEU A 441 -55.03 62.22 3.41
N GLU A 442 -54.69 63.32 2.75
CA GLU A 442 -53.41 63.48 2.04
C GLU A 442 -52.24 63.66 3.02
N ALA A 443 -52.44 64.31 4.17
CA ALA A 443 -51.44 64.47 5.22
C ALA A 443 -51.17 63.16 6.00
N SER A 444 -52.18 62.32 6.20
CA SER A 444 -52.05 61.00 6.86
C SER A 444 -51.63 59.86 5.92
N LYS A 445 -51.78 60.04 4.60
CA LYS A 445 -51.29 59.10 3.58
C LYS A 445 -49.82 58.65 3.75
N PRO A 446 -48.82 59.53 3.97
CA PRO A 446 -47.43 59.07 4.17
C PRO A 446 -47.26 58.17 5.39
N GLU A 447 -47.98 58.44 6.50
CA GLU A 447 -47.96 57.58 7.69
C GLU A 447 -48.59 56.20 7.40
N ILE A 448 -49.67 56.16 6.63
CA ILE A 448 -50.31 54.90 6.18
C ILE A 448 -49.37 54.10 5.25
N ASP A 449 -48.66 54.76 4.35
CA ASP A 449 -47.73 54.09 3.42
C ASP A 449 -46.40 53.69 4.10
N GLU A 450 -45.95 54.40 5.14
CA GLU A 450 -44.85 53.98 6.03
C GLU A 450 -45.24 52.77 6.87
N LEU A 451 -46.42 52.78 7.52
CA LEU A 451 -46.96 51.63 8.24
C LEU A 451 -47.12 50.39 7.35
N ARG A 452 -47.51 50.56 6.08
CA ARG A 452 -47.55 49.47 5.09
C ARG A 452 -46.16 48.94 4.76
N ALA A 453 -45.16 49.81 4.61
CA ALA A 453 -43.78 49.41 4.36
C ALA A 453 -43.20 48.63 5.55
N ASP A 454 -43.49 49.06 6.78
CA ASP A 454 -43.06 48.35 8.00
C ASP A 454 -43.83 47.06 8.25
N HIS A 455 -45.13 46.98 7.95
CA HIS A 455 -45.85 45.71 7.93
C HIS A 455 -45.24 44.73 6.92
N ALA A 456 -44.93 45.18 5.70
CA ALA A 456 -44.27 44.32 4.70
C ALA A 456 -42.84 43.91 5.12
N ARG A 457 -42.08 44.78 5.79
CA ARG A 457 -40.78 44.42 6.39
C ARG A 457 -40.94 43.36 7.48
N LEU A 458 -41.92 43.50 8.36
CA LEU A 458 -42.21 42.56 9.44
C LEU A 458 -42.71 41.20 8.92
N GLU A 459 -43.57 41.18 7.90
CA GLU A 459 -44.00 39.94 7.24
C GLU A 459 -42.80 39.19 6.62
N ASN A 460 -41.93 39.90 5.89
CA ASN A 460 -40.70 39.31 5.34
C ASN A 460 -39.76 38.81 6.45
N ALA A 461 -39.57 39.56 7.54
CA ALA A 461 -38.74 39.14 8.67
C ALA A 461 -39.32 37.91 9.42
N VAL A 462 -40.64 37.78 9.50
CA VAL A 462 -41.30 36.59 10.07
C VAL A 462 -41.11 35.37 9.15
N VAL A 463 -41.19 35.54 7.83
CA VAL A 463 -40.88 34.48 6.86
C VAL A 463 -39.40 34.08 6.94
N GLU A 464 -38.48 35.05 7.02
CA GLU A 464 -37.04 34.79 7.16
C GLU A 464 -36.71 34.06 8.47
N MET A 465 -37.23 34.51 9.62
CA MET A 465 -37.10 33.77 10.88
C MET A 465 -37.71 32.37 10.82
N SER A 466 -38.83 32.19 10.12
CA SER A 466 -39.45 30.87 9.94
C SER A 466 -38.55 29.93 9.14
N ASN A 467 -37.93 30.43 8.06
CA ASN A 467 -36.96 29.67 7.27
C ASN A 467 -35.70 29.32 8.11
N ILE A 468 -35.18 30.27 8.89
CA ILE A 468 -34.04 30.05 9.80
C ILE A 468 -34.39 28.98 10.85
N LEU A 469 -35.60 29.02 11.42
CA LEU A 469 -36.07 28.01 12.37
C LEU A 469 -36.28 26.62 11.73
N GLU A 470 -36.73 26.55 10.48
CA GLU A 470 -36.85 25.28 9.75
C GLU A 470 -35.48 24.68 9.43
N VAL A 471 -34.51 25.50 9.01
CA VAL A 471 -33.12 25.08 8.75
C VAL A 471 -32.44 24.62 10.05
N ALA A 472 -32.46 25.45 11.10
CA ALA A 472 -31.88 25.09 12.40
C ALA A 472 -32.60 23.87 13.02
N GLY A 473 -33.90 23.70 12.76
CA GLY A 473 -34.66 22.50 13.13
C GLY A 473 -34.15 21.24 12.46
N LYS A 474 -33.94 21.29 11.13
CA LYS A 474 -33.36 20.19 10.34
C LYS A 474 -31.93 19.87 10.76
N GLU A 475 -31.07 20.89 10.88
CA GLU A 475 -29.68 20.74 11.33
C GLU A 475 -29.61 20.10 12.72
N ARG A 476 -30.47 20.51 13.67
CA ARG A 476 -30.59 19.87 14.98
C ARG A 476 -31.06 18.43 14.86
N ASP A 477 -32.07 18.13 14.05
CA ASP A 477 -32.56 16.76 13.89
C ASP A 477 -31.50 15.85 13.25
N ASP A 478 -30.80 16.30 12.20
CA ASP A 478 -29.72 15.55 11.57
C ASP A 478 -28.53 15.37 12.52
N ALA A 479 -28.12 16.41 13.26
CA ALA A 479 -27.12 16.28 14.33
C ALA A 479 -27.54 15.25 15.41
N THR A 480 -28.83 15.17 15.78
CA THR A 480 -29.29 14.12 16.72
C THR A 480 -29.34 12.72 16.11
N LYS A 481 -29.59 12.59 14.80
CA LYS A 481 -29.48 11.30 14.07
C LYS A 481 -28.03 10.84 14.05
N GLU A 482 -27.09 11.73 13.72
CA GLU A 482 -25.67 11.42 13.74
C GLU A 482 -25.16 11.11 15.15
N ALA A 483 -25.54 11.89 16.17
CA ALA A 483 -25.18 11.61 17.56
C ALA A 483 -25.68 10.22 18.01
N ARG A 484 -26.92 9.84 17.67
CA ARG A 484 -27.46 8.49 17.95
C ARG A 484 -26.72 7.39 17.17
N LYS A 485 -26.35 7.64 15.91
CA LYS A 485 -25.57 6.71 15.09
C LYS A 485 -24.17 6.47 15.69
N TRP A 486 -23.47 7.54 16.06
CA TRP A 486 -22.16 7.45 16.70
C TRP A 486 -22.24 6.83 18.09
N GLN A 487 -23.26 7.18 18.90
CA GLN A 487 -23.51 6.52 20.18
C GLN A 487 -23.73 5.01 20.00
N GLY A 488 -24.60 4.59 19.08
CA GLY A 488 -24.85 3.17 18.82
C GLY A 488 -23.61 2.41 18.31
N GLN A 489 -22.73 3.08 17.55
CA GLN A 489 -21.43 2.51 17.15
C GLN A 489 -20.45 2.40 18.31
N VAL A 490 -20.34 3.42 19.17
CA VAL A 490 -19.49 3.40 20.38
C VAL A 490 -19.97 2.34 21.36
N GLU A 491 -21.28 2.24 21.60
CA GLU A 491 -21.87 1.17 22.42
C GLU A 491 -21.67 -0.21 21.81
N GLY A 492 -21.67 -0.32 20.47
CA GLY A 492 -21.38 -1.56 19.75
C GLY A 492 -19.92 -2.00 19.94
N LEU A 493 -18.97 -1.11 19.67
CA LEU A 493 -17.53 -1.34 19.83
C LEU A 493 -17.13 -1.57 21.30
N ALA A 494 -17.82 -0.93 22.25
CA ALA A 494 -17.63 -1.20 23.68
C ALA A 494 -18.05 -2.64 24.03
N ARG A 495 -19.25 -3.07 23.59
CA ARG A 495 -19.73 -4.45 23.77
C ARG A 495 -18.82 -5.48 23.10
N GLU A 496 -18.35 -5.22 21.88
CA GLU A 496 -17.37 -6.07 21.20
C GLU A 496 -16.04 -6.13 21.96
N GLY A 497 -15.54 -4.99 22.44
CA GLY A 497 -14.34 -4.92 23.28
C GLY A 497 -14.46 -5.71 24.58
N ASP A 498 -15.63 -5.70 25.23
CA ASP A 498 -15.89 -6.50 26.44
C ASP A 498 -16.04 -8.00 26.16
N ILE A 499 -16.63 -8.38 25.02
CA ILE A 499 -16.63 -9.77 24.54
C ILE A 499 -15.20 -10.26 24.28
N LEU A 500 -14.37 -9.47 23.59
CA LEU A 500 -12.97 -9.80 23.31
C LEU A 500 -12.12 -9.88 24.59
N ARG A 501 -12.32 -8.95 25.55
CA ARG A 501 -11.71 -9.02 26.88
C ARG A 501 -12.11 -10.32 27.60
N GLN A 502 -13.37 -10.72 27.52
CA GLN A 502 -13.81 -11.96 28.16
C GLN A 502 -13.21 -13.19 27.48
N GLN A 503 -13.21 -13.26 26.15
CA GLN A 503 -12.53 -14.34 25.40
C GLN A 503 -11.04 -14.46 25.76
N LEU A 504 -10.36 -13.35 26.07
CA LEU A 504 -8.98 -13.38 26.54
C LEU A 504 -8.84 -13.91 27.98
N ARG A 505 -9.75 -13.58 28.90
CA ARG A 505 -9.78 -14.17 30.27
C ARG A 505 -10.07 -15.67 30.22
N ASP A 506 -11.05 -16.04 29.41
CA ASP A 506 -11.50 -17.40 29.14
C ASP A 506 -10.36 -18.26 28.58
N LEU A 507 -9.71 -17.80 27.50
CA LEU A 507 -8.55 -18.48 26.89
C LEU A 507 -7.35 -18.54 27.85
N SER A 508 -7.09 -17.48 28.63
CA SER A 508 -6.02 -17.50 29.65
C SER A 508 -6.27 -18.55 30.71
N SER A 509 -7.52 -18.74 31.12
CA SER A 509 -7.93 -19.76 32.11
C SER A 509 -7.81 -21.17 31.55
N GLN A 510 -8.19 -21.37 30.28
CA GLN A 510 -8.00 -22.62 29.54
C GLN A 510 -6.51 -22.98 29.42
N VAL A 511 -5.65 -22.02 29.02
CA VAL A 511 -4.20 -22.23 28.92
C VAL A 511 -3.57 -22.53 30.28
N LYS A 512 -3.97 -21.82 31.36
CA LYS A 512 -3.52 -22.12 32.73
C LYS A 512 -3.82 -23.57 33.11
N LEU A 513 -5.06 -24.02 32.94
CA LEU A 513 -5.48 -25.39 33.28
C LEU A 513 -4.77 -26.46 32.46
N LEU A 514 -4.57 -26.22 31.15
CA LEU A 514 -3.84 -27.16 30.29
C LEU A 514 -2.34 -27.22 30.64
N VAL A 515 -1.73 -26.12 31.06
CA VAL A 515 -0.34 -26.11 31.57
C VAL A 515 -0.25 -26.83 32.92
N MET A 516 -1.23 -26.65 33.80
CA MET A 516 -1.32 -27.33 35.10
C MET A 516 -1.46 -28.86 34.94
N GLU A 517 -2.38 -29.32 34.08
CA GLU A 517 -2.52 -30.74 33.74
C GLU A 517 -1.26 -31.29 33.06
N ASN A 518 -0.59 -30.50 32.21
CA ASN A 518 0.66 -30.90 31.57
C ASN A 518 1.85 -30.99 32.55
N ALA A 519 1.83 -30.25 33.68
CA ALA A 519 2.81 -30.38 34.75
C ALA A 519 2.54 -31.64 35.60
N LEU A 520 1.28 -31.87 35.99
CA LEU A 520 0.85 -33.11 36.67
C LEU A 520 1.22 -34.37 35.89
N LEU A 521 1.01 -34.36 34.56
CA LEU A 521 1.39 -35.46 33.66
C LEU A 521 2.92 -35.67 33.49
N LYS A 522 3.76 -34.72 33.92
CA LYS A 522 5.23 -34.80 33.82
C LYS A 522 5.92 -35.14 35.13
N GLU A 523 5.49 -34.52 36.23
CA GLU A 523 6.12 -34.62 37.55
C GLU A 523 5.36 -35.57 38.49
N GLY A 524 4.20 -36.06 38.05
CA GLY A 524 3.37 -37.03 38.77
C GLY A 524 2.55 -36.42 39.91
N GLU A 525 1.48 -37.11 40.28
CA GLU A 525 0.62 -36.75 41.43
C GLU A 525 1.34 -36.93 42.79
N GLU A 526 2.59 -37.42 42.81
CA GLU A 526 3.48 -37.40 43.98
C GLU A 526 4.06 -35.99 44.26
N SER A 527 4.16 -35.12 43.25
CA SER A 527 4.78 -33.80 43.36
C SER A 527 3.78 -32.67 43.68
N TYR A 528 2.50 -32.86 43.33
CA TYR A 528 1.43 -31.88 43.55
C TYR A 528 0.09 -32.57 43.85
N ASP A 529 -0.64 -32.09 44.86
CA ASP A 529 -2.03 -32.51 45.10
C ASP A 529 -2.95 -31.94 44.01
N ARG A 530 -3.51 -32.85 43.21
CA ARG A 530 -4.44 -32.54 42.13
C ARG A 530 -5.70 -31.83 42.63
N GLU A 531 -6.25 -32.22 43.79
CA GLU A 531 -7.44 -31.56 44.31
C GLU A 531 -7.16 -30.13 44.76
N GLU A 532 -6.00 -29.85 45.38
CA GLU A 532 -5.62 -28.49 45.76
C GLU A 532 -5.42 -27.60 44.53
N LEU A 533 -4.72 -28.11 43.50
CA LEU A 533 -4.56 -27.41 42.23
C LEU A 533 -5.90 -27.14 41.52
N GLU A 534 -6.83 -28.11 41.49
CA GLU A 534 -8.17 -27.89 40.95
C GLU A 534 -8.99 -26.87 41.76
N LYS A 535 -8.85 -26.86 43.10
CA LYS A 535 -9.50 -25.85 43.97
C LYS A 535 -8.97 -24.45 43.69
N ILE A 536 -7.65 -24.31 43.51
CA ILE A 536 -6.99 -23.04 43.15
C ILE A 536 -7.46 -22.55 41.78
N ALA A 537 -7.38 -23.39 40.74
CA ALA A 537 -7.76 -22.99 39.38
C ALA A 537 -9.25 -22.65 39.25
N ARG A 538 -10.14 -23.41 39.91
CA ARG A 538 -11.58 -23.07 39.98
C ARG A 538 -11.81 -21.73 40.68
N LYS A 539 -11.08 -21.45 41.77
CA LYS A 539 -11.18 -20.15 42.47
C LYS A 539 -10.69 -19.00 41.59
N GLU A 540 -9.58 -19.14 40.87
CA GLU A 540 -9.13 -18.09 39.94
C GLU A 540 -10.16 -17.80 38.82
N ILE A 541 -10.92 -18.80 38.37
CA ILE A 541 -12.00 -18.63 37.37
C ILE A 541 -13.22 -17.93 37.99
N ASP A 542 -13.60 -18.29 39.22
CA ASP A 542 -14.68 -17.61 39.95
C ASP A 542 -14.31 -16.14 40.24
N ASP A 543 -13.09 -15.89 40.75
CA ASP A 543 -12.56 -14.54 41.00
C ASP A 543 -12.48 -13.73 39.68
N ALA A 544 -12.05 -14.33 38.57
CA ALA A 544 -11.94 -13.67 37.26
C ALA A 544 -13.28 -13.50 36.51
N SER A 545 -14.38 -14.04 37.03
CA SER A 545 -15.72 -13.93 36.45
C SER A 545 -16.74 -13.21 37.36
N GLU A 546 -16.29 -12.57 38.46
CA GLU A 546 -17.19 -11.89 39.39
C GLU A 546 -18.01 -10.76 38.73
N ASP A 547 -17.44 -10.02 37.77
CA ASP A 547 -18.17 -8.98 37.01
C ASP A 547 -19.23 -9.55 36.03
N LEU A 548 -19.26 -10.86 35.78
CA LEU A 548 -20.17 -11.48 34.81
C LEU A 548 -21.54 -11.79 35.42
N ASN A 549 -22.57 -11.74 34.57
CA ASN A 549 -23.89 -12.27 34.87
C ASN A 549 -23.83 -13.80 35.10
N PRO A 550 -24.85 -14.41 35.77
CA PRO A 550 -24.81 -15.82 36.13
C PRO A 550 -24.59 -16.78 34.94
N THR A 551 -25.10 -16.43 33.76
CA THR A 551 -24.90 -17.19 32.51
C THR A 551 -23.45 -17.13 32.04
N GLY A 552 -22.82 -15.96 32.08
CA GLY A 552 -21.40 -15.77 31.75
C GLY A 552 -20.48 -16.54 32.70
N ARG A 553 -20.72 -16.45 34.02
CA ARG A 553 -20.00 -17.27 35.02
C ARG A 553 -20.14 -18.76 34.73
N PHE A 554 -21.33 -19.23 34.39
CA PHE A 554 -21.56 -20.63 34.03
C PHE A 554 -20.80 -21.05 32.75
N ILE A 555 -20.71 -20.18 31.74
CA ILE A 555 -19.96 -20.44 30.49
C ILE A 555 -18.45 -20.55 30.80
N SER A 556 -17.85 -19.54 31.41
CA SER A 556 -16.40 -19.51 31.71
C SER A 556 -15.97 -20.67 32.62
N ARG A 557 -16.84 -21.10 33.54
CA ARG A 557 -16.56 -22.17 34.51
C ARG A 557 -16.75 -23.59 33.97
N ASN A 558 -17.72 -23.83 33.09
CA ASN A 558 -18.17 -25.19 32.74
C ASN A 558 -18.12 -25.54 31.24
N LEU A 559 -17.93 -24.56 30.35
CA LEU A 559 -18.05 -24.74 28.88
C LEU A 559 -16.83 -24.24 28.10
N MET A 560 -15.79 -23.80 28.79
CA MET A 560 -14.65 -23.08 28.23
C MET A 560 -13.30 -23.65 28.66
N THR A 561 -13.27 -24.37 29.78
CA THR A 561 -12.07 -24.88 30.45
C THR A 561 -12.15 -26.39 30.54
N PHE A 562 -11.12 -27.09 30.07
CA PHE A 562 -11.09 -28.55 30.00
C PHE A 562 -9.68 -29.08 30.34
N LYS A 563 -9.61 -30.29 30.87
CA LYS A 563 -8.37 -31.01 31.22
C LYS A 563 -7.88 -31.86 30.06
N ASP A 564 -8.79 -32.56 29.39
CA ASP A 564 -8.47 -33.52 28.33
C ASP A 564 -9.39 -33.40 27.10
N LEU A 565 -9.12 -34.22 26.09
CA LEU A 565 -9.90 -34.27 24.85
C LEU A 565 -11.33 -34.83 25.06
N HIS A 566 -11.58 -35.60 26.11
CA HIS A 566 -12.89 -36.18 26.37
C HIS A 566 -13.84 -35.15 27.00
N GLU A 567 -13.37 -34.41 28.00
CA GLU A 567 -14.08 -33.28 28.59
C GLU A 567 -14.35 -32.19 27.54
N LEU A 568 -13.36 -31.88 26.68
CA LEU A 568 -13.58 -30.97 25.53
C LEU A 568 -14.68 -31.49 24.59
N GLN A 569 -14.74 -32.81 24.30
CA GLN A 569 -15.78 -33.38 23.46
C GLN A 569 -17.17 -33.30 24.12
N GLU A 570 -17.29 -33.61 25.41
CA GLU A 570 -18.55 -33.51 26.15
C GLU A 570 -19.03 -32.05 26.26
N GLN A 571 -18.13 -31.11 26.53
CA GLN A 571 -18.42 -29.67 26.50
C GLN A 571 -18.84 -29.21 25.10
N ASN A 572 -18.20 -29.69 24.02
CA ASN A 572 -18.57 -29.32 22.66
C ASN A 572 -19.95 -29.88 22.24
N VAL A 573 -20.30 -31.09 22.69
CA VAL A 573 -21.66 -31.66 22.53
C VAL A 573 -22.69 -30.85 23.33
N THR A 574 -22.36 -30.49 24.57
CA THR A 574 -23.23 -29.69 25.45
C THR A 574 -23.46 -28.28 24.90
N LEU A 575 -22.41 -27.60 24.42
CA LEU A 575 -22.49 -26.33 23.71
C LEU A 575 -23.38 -26.41 22.47
N ARG A 576 -23.22 -27.44 21.62
CA ARG A 576 -24.06 -27.63 20.42
C ARG A 576 -25.54 -27.86 20.76
N ARG A 577 -25.84 -28.54 21.88
CA ARG A 577 -27.22 -28.68 22.39
C ARG A 577 -27.76 -27.32 22.85
N MET A 578 -27.02 -26.61 23.71
CA MET A 578 -27.42 -25.30 24.23
C MET A 578 -27.61 -24.26 23.12
N LEU A 579 -26.74 -24.25 22.10
CA LEU A 579 -26.84 -23.35 20.95
C LEU A 579 -28.09 -23.61 20.11
N ARG A 580 -28.46 -24.88 19.88
CA ARG A 580 -29.72 -25.25 19.20
C ARG A 580 -30.93 -24.83 20.02
N GLU A 581 -30.95 -25.21 21.29
CA GLU A 581 -32.04 -24.82 22.20
C GLU A 581 -32.19 -23.30 22.34
N LEU A 582 -31.10 -22.53 22.25
CA LEU A 582 -31.14 -21.07 22.25
C LEU A 582 -31.65 -20.53 20.91
N GLY A 583 -31.23 -21.11 19.79
CA GLY A 583 -31.76 -20.82 18.45
C GLY A 583 -33.28 -21.02 18.39
N ASP A 584 -33.76 -22.21 18.74
CA ASP A 584 -35.19 -22.55 18.78
C ASP A 584 -35.99 -21.56 19.66
N LYS A 585 -35.41 -21.10 20.78
CA LYS A 585 -36.02 -20.13 21.69
C LYS A 585 -35.98 -18.70 21.13
N MET A 586 -34.93 -18.31 20.40
CA MET A 586 -34.79 -16.99 19.78
C MET A 586 -35.67 -16.86 18.53
N GLU A 587 -35.61 -17.82 17.59
CA GLU A 587 -36.51 -17.88 16.43
C GLU A 587 -37.98 -17.91 16.88
N GLY A 588 -38.28 -18.72 17.91
CA GLY A 588 -39.60 -18.75 18.52
C GLY A 588 -40.00 -17.48 19.29
N ALA A 589 -39.06 -16.62 19.69
CA ALA A 589 -39.35 -15.31 20.29
C ALA A 589 -39.57 -14.24 19.21
N GLU A 590 -38.66 -14.16 18.23
CA GLU A 590 -38.77 -13.27 17.07
C GLU A 590 -40.07 -13.52 16.30
N ALA A 591 -40.46 -14.78 16.08
CA ALA A 591 -41.74 -15.12 15.45
C ALA A 591 -42.96 -14.54 16.21
N ARG A 592 -42.93 -14.55 17.56
CA ARG A 592 -44.00 -13.96 18.38
C ARG A 592 -43.99 -12.44 18.34
N GLU A 593 -42.81 -11.83 18.34
CA GLU A 593 -42.66 -10.37 18.22
C GLU A 593 -43.14 -9.88 16.85
N GLN A 594 -42.74 -10.56 15.77
CA GLN A 594 -43.24 -10.35 14.41
C GLN A 594 -44.76 -10.56 14.29
N ASP A 595 -45.33 -11.54 14.98
CA ASP A 595 -46.79 -11.76 15.02
C ASP A 595 -47.52 -10.66 15.81
N VAL A 596 -46.92 -10.11 16.87
CA VAL A 596 -47.48 -8.96 17.63
C VAL A 596 -47.39 -7.67 16.82
N ILE A 597 -46.25 -7.38 16.18
CA ILE A 597 -46.08 -6.24 15.28
C ILE A 597 -47.12 -6.33 14.14
N ARG A 598 -47.25 -7.48 13.49
CA ARG A 598 -48.23 -7.68 12.40
C ARG A 598 -49.69 -7.62 12.87
N GLN A 599 -49.96 -7.83 14.16
CA GLN A 599 -51.29 -7.58 14.76
C GLN A 599 -51.51 -6.07 14.96
N GLN A 600 -50.53 -5.35 15.49
CA GLN A 600 -50.57 -3.90 15.68
C GLN A 600 -50.72 -3.17 14.33
N GLU A 601 -49.91 -3.50 13.32
CA GLU A 601 -50.05 -3.01 11.95
C GLU A 601 -51.45 -3.27 11.38
N GLN A 602 -52.04 -4.45 11.64
CA GLN A 602 -53.40 -4.76 11.21
C GLN A 602 -54.46 -3.97 11.97
N GLU A 603 -54.22 -3.53 13.19
CA GLU A 603 -55.13 -2.67 13.96
C GLU A 603 -55.02 -1.20 13.52
N GLU A 604 -53.81 -0.68 13.35
CA GLU A 604 -53.58 0.63 12.74
C GLU A 604 -54.17 0.70 11.31
N LEU A 605 -53.98 -0.32 10.48
CA LEU A 605 -54.59 -0.38 9.15
C LEU A 605 -56.12 -0.46 9.17
N LYS A 606 -56.74 -1.02 10.22
CA LYS A 606 -58.20 -0.93 10.41
C LYS A 606 -58.59 0.50 10.78
N GLU A 607 -57.87 1.13 11.71
CA GLU A 607 -58.19 2.49 12.16
C GLU A 607 -57.99 3.54 11.05
N LEU A 608 -56.88 3.47 10.30
CA LEU A 608 -56.65 4.33 9.14
C LEU A 608 -57.74 4.13 8.08
N ARG A 609 -58.23 2.90 7.84
CA ARG A 609 -59.37 2.67 6.94
C ARG A 609 -60.66 3.33 7.43
N ILE A 610 -60.92 3.29 8.75
CA ILE A 610 -62.06 3.98 9.35
C ILE A 610 -61.92 5.51 9.18
N ARG A 611 -60.77 6.10 9.54
CA ARG A 611 -60.50 7.54 9.39
C ARG A 611 -60.59 8.00 7.92
N VAL A 612 -60.06 7.22 6.97
CA VAL A 612 -60.18 7.50 5.52
C VAL A 612 -61.63 7.41 5.04
N GLN A 613 -62.45 6.53 5.63
CA GLN A 613 -63.87 6.45 5.31
C GLN A 613 -64.65 7.64 5.89
N THR A 614 -64.42 8.05 7.14
CA THR A 614 -65.07 9.23 7.71
C THR A 614 -64.72 10.51 6.94
N TYR A 615 -63.46 10.69 6.53
CA TYR A 615 -63.09 11.82 5.68
C TYR A 615 -63.75 11.78 4.28
N ARG A 616 -63.97 10.60 3.69
CA ARG A 616 -64.76 10.49 2.45
C ARG A 616 -66.21 10.89 2.64
N ASP A 617 -66.82 10.48 3.75
CA ASP A 617 -68.21 10.78 4.06
C ASP A 617 -68.40 12.26 4.42
N GLU A 618 -67.44 12.88 5.10
CA GLU A 618 -67.35 14.34 5.31
C GLU A 618 -67.21 15.12 4.00
N ILE A 619 -66.30 14.71 3.10
CA ILE A 619 -66.14 15.32 1.77
C ILE A 619 -67.43 15.16 0.95
N SER A 620 -68.08 14.00 1.02
CA SER A 620 -69.38 13.76 0.37
C SER A 620 -70.46 14.72 0.89
N ASN A 621 -70.53 14.92 2.21
CA ASN A 621 -71.45 15.87 2.86
C ASN A 621 -71.16 17.33 2.48
N LEU A 622 -69.90 17.76 2.44
CA LEU A 622 -69.50 19.10 1.98
C LEU A 622 -69.83 19.34 0.50
N VAL A 623 -69.63 18.33 -0.35
CA VAL A 623 -70.05 18.36 -1.76
C VAL A 623 -71.57 18.40 -1.89
N ALA A 624 -72.32 17.73 -1.01
CA ALA A 624 -73.79 17.79 -0.97
C ALA A 624 -74.29 19.18 -0.54
N GLN A 625 -73.72 19.78 0.51
CA GLN A 625 -74.02 21.16 0.91
C GLN A 625 -73.70 22.17 -0.20
N THR A 626 -72.53 22.04 -0.84
CA THR A 626 -72.14 22.92 -1.96
C THR A 626 -73.12 22.79 -3.13
N LYS A 627 -73.61 21.57 -3.42
CA LYS A 627 -74.68 21.34 -4.41
C LYS A 627 -76.04 21.89 -3.96
N SER A 628 -76.30 22.03 -2.66
CA SER A 628 -77.48 22.75 -2.14
C SER A 628 -77.36 24.24 -2.40
N TYR A 629 -76.26 24.87 -1.95
CA TYR A 629 -76.02 26.31 -2.16
C TYR A 629 -76.01 26.70 -3.65
N VAL A 630 -75.50 25.85 -4.55
CA VAL A 630 -75.60 26.08 -6.00
C VAL A 630 -77.04 26.02 -6.50
N LYS A 631 -77.85 25.05 -6.05
CA LYS A 631 -79.28 24.98 -6.39
C LYS A 631 -80.05 26.18 -5.84
N GLU A 632 -79.82 26.56 -4.59
CA GLU A 632 -80.42 27.73 -3.95
C GLU A 632 -80.08 28.99 -4.74
N ARG A 633 -78.79 29.26 -4.98
CA ARG A 633 -78.30 30.36 -5.84
C ARG A 633 -79.00 30.38 -7.20
N ASP A 634 -79.13 29.23 -7.86
CA ASP A 634 -79.71 29.17 -9.20
C ASP A 634 -81.24 29.29 -9.19
N THR A 635 -81.93 28.89 -8.12
CA THR A 635 -83.35 29.23 -7.91
C THR A 635 -83.57 30.71 -7.58
N PHE A 636 -82.70 31.35 -6.79
CA PHE A 636 -82.73 32.81 -6.61
C PHE A 636 -82.46 33.55 -7.94
N ARG A 637 -81.50 33.06 -8.74
CA ARG A 637 -81.21 33.58 -10.08
C ARG A 637 -82.42 33.43 -11.01
N SER A 638 -83.10 32.27 -10.98
CA SER A 638 -84.35 32.04 -11.72
C SER A 638 -85.47 32.99 -11.28
N MET A 639 -85.68 33.17 -9.97
CA MET A 639 -86.68 34.11 -9.45
C MET A 639 -86.37 35.57 -9.80
N LEU A 640 -85.10 35.99 -9.75
CA LEU A 640 -84.68 37.33 -10.18
C LEU A 640 -84.89 37.55 -11.68
N THR A 641 -84.54 36.57 -12.52
CA THR A 641 -84.81 36.64 -13.98
C THR A 641 -86.31 36.73 -14.25
N ARG A 642 -87.13 35.89 -13.59
CA ARG A 642 -88.60 35.92 -13.72
C ARG A 642 -89.23 37.22 -13.21
N ARG A 643 -88.63 37.88 -12.21
CA ARG A 643 -89.08 39.20 -11.70
C ARG A 643 -88.67 40.37 -12.62
N ARG A 644 -87.70 40.18 -13.51
CA ARG A 644 -87.24 41.21 -14.47
C ARG A 644 -88.00 41.19 -15.80
N GLN A 645 -89.05 40.37 -15.92
CA GLN A 645 -89.70 40.02 -17.18
C GLN A 645 -91.20 40.40 -17.23
N THR A 646 -91.60 41.46 -16.51
CA THR A 646 -93.00 41.90 -16.38
C THR A 646 -93.25 43.38 -16.72
N VAL A 647 -92.33 44.05 -17.41
CA VAL A 647 -92.51 45.40 -17.99
C VAL A 647 -91.70 45.49 -19.30
N GLY A 648 -92.34 45.86 -20.41
CA GLY A 648 -91.69 46.14 -21.70
C GLY A 648 -92.10 45.19 -22.83
N ASP A 649 -92.95 45.67 -23.73
CA ASP A 649 -93.36 44.96 -24.96
C ASP A 649 -92.27 44.96 -26.04
N ALA A 650 -92.26 43.94 -26.91
CA ALA A 650 -92.63 44.10 -28.32
C ALA A 650 -92.46 42.81 -29.17
N SER A 651 -93.26 42.72 -30.24
CA SER A 651 -93.05 41.90 -31.46
C SER A 651 -93.09 40.36 -31.34
N VAL A 652 -94.27 39.77 -31.58
CA VAL A 652 -94.60 39.11 -32.87
C VAL A 652 -96.12 39.16 -33.08
N PHE A 653 -96.62 39.95 -34.05
CA PHE A 653 -98.00 39.75 -34.58
C PHE A 653 -98.22 40.35 -35.98
N SER A 654 -98.90 39.58 -36.84
CA SER A 654 -99.71 39.99 -38.01
C SER A 654 -99.13 40.96 -39.07
N GLN A 655 -98.93 40.44 -40.29
CA GLN A 655 -99.17 41.23 -41.51
C GLN A 655 -99.65 40.35 -42.68
N SER A 656 -100.81 40.66 -43.27
CA SER A 656 -101.06 40.71 -44.73
C SER A 656 -102.57 40.79 -45.07
N LEU A 657 -102.97 41.84 -45.79
CA LEU A 657 -104.13 41.93 -46.71
C LEU A 657 -104.13 43.34 -47.36
N PRO A 658 -104.42 43.48 -48.67
CA PRO A 658 -104.35 44.77 -49.36
C PRO A 658 -105.73 45.38 -49.70
N LEU A 659 -105.79 46.70 -49.87
CA LEU A 659 -106.83 47.39 -50.65
C LEU A 659 -106.36 48.77 -51.11
N GLY A 660 -106.95 49.30 -52.19
CA GLY A 660 -106.66 50.64 -52.71
C GLY A 660 -107.80 51.19 -53.57
N ALA A 661 -107.89 52.51 -53.69
CA ALA A 661 -108.90 53.21 -54.50
C ALA A 661 -108.41 54.60 -54.95
N ALA A 662 -108.90 55.07 -56.11
CA ALA A 662 -108.78 56.47 -56.56
C ALA A 662 -110.01 57.30 -56.10
N PRO A 663 -110.07 58.63 -56.35
CA PRO A 663 -110.63 59.11 -57.63
C PRO A 663 -110.01 60.43 -58.15
N VAL A 664 -110.60 61.02 -59.21
CA VAL A 664 -110.18 62.28 -59.88
C VAL A 664 -111.42 63.08 -60.32
N ALA A 665 -111.33 64.43 -60.36
CA ALA A 665 -112.18 65.45 -61.03
C ALA A 665 -113.73 65.28 -61.00
N SER A 666 -114.55 66.16 -60.42
CA SER A 666 -114.75 67.63 -60.60
C SER A 666 -115.47 68.03 -61.90
N ASP A 667 -116.58 68.77 -61.75
CA ASP A 667 -117.49 69.23 -62.82
C ASP A 667 -117.48 70.78 -62.93
N GLU A 668 -118.05 71.35 -64.00
CA GLU A 668 -117.63 72.64 -64.58
C GLU A 668 -118.74 73.74 -64.64
N GLN A 669 -118.34 74.93 -65.15
CA GLN A 669 -119.15 75.91 -65.92
C GLN A 669 -120.04 76.98 -65.24
N ASN A 670 -119.61 78.26 -65.38
CA ASN A 670 -120.05 79.26 -66.40
C ASN A 670 -120.49 80.68 -65.92
N LYS A 671 -119.74 81.70 -66.41
CA LYS A 671 -120.15 83.08 -66.84
C LYS A 671 -120.59 84.10 -65.74
N ASP A 672 -120.03 85.32 -65.62
CA ASP A 672 -119.92 86.47 -66.57
C ASP A 672 -121.29 87.11 -66.89
N VAL A 673 -121.56 88.43 -66.78
CA VAL A 673 -120.75 89.68 -66.87
C VAL A 673 -121.28 90.76 -65.86
N PRO A 674 -120.46 91.70 -65.33
CA PRO A 674 -120.86 92.73 -64.32
C PRO A 674 -121.56 93.99 -64.89
N ASP A 675 -122.42 94.79 -64.22
CA ASP A 675 -122.99 94.88 -62.85
C ASP A 675 -122.05 95.38 -61.69
N TYR A 676 -122.60 95.68 -60.51
CA TYR A 676 -121.85 95.91 -59.24
C TYR A 676 -120.86 94.78 -58.93
N ALA A 677 -121.07 93.62 -59.57
CA ALA A 677 -120.10 92.56 -59.75
C ALA A 677 -118.73 92.98 -60.31
N GLU A 678 -118.42 94.21 -60.75
CA GLU A 678 -117.00 94.57 -60.95
C GLU A 678 -116.30 94.82 -59.60
N LEU A 679 -117.00 95.45 -58.65
CA LEU A 679 -116.52 95.62 -57.28
C LEU A 679 -116.65 94.31 -56.51
N LEU A 680 -117.76 93.59 -56.71
CA LEU A 680 -117.97 92.26 -56.11
C LEU A 680 -116.99 91.22 -56.68
N ARG A 681 -116.61 91.26 -57.96
CA ARG A 681 -115.53 90.42 -58.53
C ARG A 681 -114.15 90.84 -58.07
N LYS A 682 -113.90 92.12 -57.75
CA LYS A 682 -112.65 92.52 -57.06
C LYS A 682 -112.60 91.94 -55.64
N VAL A 683 -113.71 91.99 -54.88
CA VAL A 683 -113.78 91.37 -53.55
C VAL A 683 -113.72 89.85 -53.62
N GLN A 684 -114.41 89.20 -54.56
CA GLN A 684 -114.33 87.76 -54.79
C GLN A 684 -112.94 87.35 -55.27
N ALA A 685 -112.32 88.06 -56.21
CA ALA A 685 -110.93 87.79 -56.60
C ALA A 685 -109.97 87.96 -55.41
N HIS A 686 -110.16 88.94 -54.54
CA HIS A 686 -109.38 89.01 -53.29
C HIS A 686 -109.68 87.84 -52.33
N PHE A 687 -110.91 87.34 -52.28
CA PHE A 687 -111.29 86.20 -51.43
C PHE A 687 -110.83 84.85 -51.98
N ASP A 688 -110.89 84.68 -53.30
CA ASP A 688 -110.47 83.49 -54.03
C ASP A 688 -108.94 83.45 -54.13
N ASN A 689 -108.26 84.59 -54.36
CA ASN A 689 -106.81 84.69 -54.20
C ASN A 689 -106.39 84.39 -52.76
N PHE A 690 -107.01 85.00 -51.74
CA PHE A 690 -106.68 84.70 -50.34
C PHE A 690 -106.95 83.23 -49.97
N ARG A 691 -107.99 82.62 -50.55
CA ARG A 691 -108.30 81.19 -50.40
C ARG A 691 -107.29 80.31 -51.14
N GLU A 692 -106.80 80.72 -52.31
CA GLU A 692 -105.77 80.03 -53.07
C GLU A 692 -104.41 80.14 -52.36
N GLU A 693 -103.99 81.34 -51.98
CA GLU A 693 -102.84 81.62 -51.11
C GLU A 693 -102.91 80.76 -49.84
N SER A 694 -104.00 80.84 -49.06
CA SER A 694 -104.16 80.07 -47.83
C SER A 694 -104.23 78.55 -48.07
N ALA A 695 -104.72 78.09 -49.23
CA ALA A 695 -104.67 76.68 -49.61
C ALA A 695 -103.26 76.24 -50.02
N THR A 696 -102.49 77.09 -50.70
CA THR A 696 -101.08 76.84 -51.03
C THR A 696 -100.20 76.87 -49.78
N ASP A 697 -100.45 77.77 -48.82
CA ASP A 697 -99.79 77.79 -47.51
C ASP A 697 -100.11 76.52 -46.71
N HIS A 698 -101.38 76.11 -46.64
CA HIS A 698 -101.75 74.84 -46.00
C HIS A 698 -101.13 73.63 -46.71
N ALA A 699 -101.02 73.64 -48.04
CA ALA A 699 -100.35 72.58 -48.79
C ALA A 699 -98.84 72.56 -48.51
N ALA A 700 -98.17 73.72 -48.51
CA ALA A 700 -96.76 73.88 -48.22
C ALA A 700 -96.42 73.49 -46.77
N LEU A 701 -97.19 73.95 -45.78
CA LEU A 701 -97.04 73.57 -44.38
C LEU A 701 -97.29 72.06 -44.19
N LYS A 702 -98.30 71.49 -44.84
CA LYS A 702 -98.55 70.04 -44.79
C LYS A 702 -97.43 69.24 -45.46
N GLN A 703 -96.85 69.76 -46.55
CA GLN A 703 -95.67 69.16 -47.19
C GLN A 703 -94.44 69.23 -46.28
N GLN A 704 -94.17 70.38 -45.64
CA GLN A 704 -93.09 70.53 -44.65
C GLN A 704 -93.27 69.59 -43.45
N VAL A 705 -94.49 69.46 -42.90
CA VAL A 705 -94.79 68.53 -41.80
C VAL A 705 -94.59 67.08 -42.23
N ASN A 706 -95.02 66.69 -43.44
CA ASN A 706 -94.78 65.36 -43.99
C ASN A 706 -93.27 65.10 -44.18
N GLU A 707 -92.52 66.08 -44.67
CA GLU A 707 -91.08 65.96 -44.92
C GLU A 707 -90.26 65.92 -43.63
N LEU A 708 -90.64 66.70 -42.60
CA LEU A 708 -90.06 66.63 -41.26
C LEU A 708 -90.39 65.29 -40.58
N SER A 709 -91.63 64.79 -40.71
CA SER A 709 -92.03 63.47 -40.20
C SER A 709 -91.23 62.34 -40.87
N ARG A 710 -91.02 62.45 -42.18
CA ARG A 710 -90.15 61.53 -42.95
C ARG A 710 -88.70 61.61 -42.46
N LYS A 711 -88.10 62.81 -42.40
CA LYS A 711 -86.72 63.01 -41.94
C LYS A 711 -86.50 62.51 -40.51
N ASN A 712 -87.47 62.70 -39.61
CA ASN A 712 -87.43 62.15 -38.26
C ASN A 712 -87.49 60.61 -38.26
N SER A 713 -88.30 60.01 -39.14
CA SER A 713 -88.36 58.56 -39.31
C SER A 713 -87.06 57.97 -39.88
N GLU A 714 -86.44 58.67 -40.84
CA GLU A 714 -85.14 58.32 -41.41
C GLU A 714 -84.03 58.42 -40.33
N LEU A 715 -83.97 59.51 -39.56
CA LEU A 715 -83.03 59.68 -38.44
C LEU A 715 -83.22 58.62 -37.33
N MET A 716 -84.45 58.27 -36.96
CA MET A 716 -84.71 57.22 -35.97
C MET A 716 -84.25 55.83 -36.47
N SER A 717 -84.38 55.57 -37.78
CA SER A 717 -83.82 54.37 -38.41
C SER A 717 -82.29 54.37 -38.40
N GLU A 718 -81.65 55.53 -38.65
CA GLU A 718 -80.18 55.67 -38.60
C GLU A 718 -79.64 55.54 -37.17
N ILE A 719 -80.32 56.10 -36.16
CA ILE A 719 -79.99 55.92 -34.74
C ILE A 719 -80.08 54.44 -34.35
N SER A 720 -81.15 53.74 -34.74
CA SER A 720 -81.30 52.30 -34.47
C SER A 720 -80.21 51.47 -35.14
N ARG A 721 -79.88 51.77 -36.40
CA ARG A 721 -78.79 51.12 -37.15
C ARG A 721 -77.42 51.39 -36.53
N SER A 722 -77.12 52.64 -36.17
CA SER A 722 -75.87 53.05 -35.54
C SER A 722 -75.70 52.39 -34.16
N SER A 723 -76.76 52.36 -33.35
CA SER A 723 -76.80 51.67 -32.06
C SER A 723 -76.54 50.15 -32.22
N SER A 724 -77.14 49.51 -33.21
CA SER A 724 -76.88 48.09 -33.51
C SER A 724 -75.44 47.85 -34.01
N GLN A 725 -74.86 48.77 -34.77
CA GLN A 725 -73.46 48.69 -35.23
C GLN A 725 -72.47 48.90 -34.07
N LEU A 726 -72.76 49.83 -33.16
CA LEU A 726 -71.99 50.05 -31.93
C LEU A 726 -72.04 48.81 -31.02
N GLY A 727 -73.21 48.19 -30.84
CA GLY A 727 -73.36 46.96 -30.07
C GLY A 727 -72.60 45.76 -30.67
N ALA A 728 -72.55 45.65 -32.00
CA ALA A 728 -71.73 44.64 -32.66
C ALA A 728 -70.21 44.94 -32.55
N ALA A 729 -69.82 46.22 -32.56
CA ALA A 729 -68.43 46.64 -32.40
C ALA A 729 -67.92 46.40 -30.97
N THR A 730 -68.71 46.70 -29.93
CA THR A 730 -68.34 46.45 -28.53
C THR A 730 -68.22 44.94 -28.25
N GLN A 731 -69.18 44.12 -28.68
CA GLN A 731 -69.06 42.65 -28.56
C GLN A 731 -67.81 42.11 -29.28
N ARG A 732 -67.45 42.68 -30.45
CA ARG A 732 -66.24 42.29 -31.17
C ARG A 732 -64.96 42.71 -30.44
N ALA A 733 -64.96 43.87 -29.77
CA ALA A 733 -63.85 44.33 -28.94
C ALA A 733 -63.70 43.48 -27.65
N GLU A 734 -64.81 43.12 -26.99
CA GLU A 734 -64.82 42.21 -25.83
C GLU A 734 -64.24 40.83 -26.18
N LEU A 735 -64.65 40.26 -27.33
CA LEU A 735 -64.10 39.01 -27.84
C LEU A 735 -62.60 39.12 -28.18
N LEU A 736 -62.17 40.24 -28.77
CA LEU A 736 -60.75 40.48 -29.07
C LEU A 736 -59.92 40.60 -27.78
N GLN A 737 -60.43 41.30 -26.77
CA GLN A 737 -59.79 41.45 -25.46
C GLN A 737 -59.72 40.11 -24.71
N SER A 738 -60.78 39.29 -24.79
CA SER A 738 -60.80 37.93 -24.23
C SER A 738 -59.75 37.04 -24.91
N ASN A 739 -59.63 37.13 -26.24
CA ASN A 739 -58.63 36.38 -27.00
C ASN A 739 -57.19 36.83 -26.67
N PHE A 740 -56.95 38.15 -26.59
CA PHE A 740 -55.67 38.71 -26.16
C PHE A 740 -55.29 38.27 -24.74
N ASN A 741 -56.26 38.26 -23.81
CA ASN A 741 -56.03 37.78 -22.44
C ASN A 741 -55.66 36.29 -22.40
N MET A 742 -56.30 35.44 -23.23
CA MET A 742 -55.91 34.03 -23.37
C MET A 742 -54.50 33.88 -23.94
N LEU A 743 -54.18 34.54 -25.06
CA LEU A 743 -52.84 34.51 -25.68
C LEU A 743 -51.76 35.02 -24.72
N LYS A 744 -52.05 36.02 -23.88
CA LYS A 744 -51.16 36.52 -22.83
C LYS A 744 -50.92 35.46 -21.75
N SER A 745 -51.95 34.71 -21.35
CA SER A 745 -51.80 33.60 -20.39
C SER A 745 -51.04 32.41 -20.98
N GLU A 746 -51.27 32.07 -22.26
CA GLU A 746 -50.56 31.01 -22.97
C GLU A 746 -49.07 31.35 -23.15
N ASN A 747 -48.75 32.61 -23.48
CA ASN A 747 -47.36 33.08 -23.54
C ASN A 747 -46.66 32.99 -22.17
N ALA A 748 -47.36 33.35 -21.07
CA ALA A 748 -46.82 33.17 -19.72
C ALA A 748 -46.60 31.68 -19.35
N GLU A 749 -47.50 30.78 -19.76
CA GLU A 749 -47.27 29.34 -19.61
C GLU A 749 -46.10 28.82 -20.46
N LEU A 750 -45.97 29.28 -21.70
CA LEU A 750 -44.85 28.91 -22.59
C LEU A 750 -43.51 29.39 -22.03
N GLN A 751 -43.44 30.61 -21.48
CA GLN A 751 -42.26 31.12 -20.78
C GLN A 751 -41.93 30.28 -19.54
N LYS A 752 -42.93 29.90 -18.74
CA LYS A 752 -42.74 29.01 -17.58
C LYS A 752 -42.24 27.62 -18.00
N ARG A 753 -42.80 27.03 -19.06
CA ARG A 753 -42.34 25.75 -19.62
C ARG A 753 -40.91 25.84 -20.15
N TYR A 754 -40.56 26.93 -20.84
CA TYR A 754 -39.20 27.19 -21.32
C TYR A 754 -38.19 27.30 -20.17
N ALA A 755 -38.52 28.04 -19.10
CA ALA A 755 -37.69 28.13 -17.91
C ALA A 755 -37.47 26.74 -17.26
N THR A 756 -38.52 25.93 -17.10
CA THR A 756 -38.38 24.57 -16.58
C THR A 756 -37.60 23.62 -17.50
N LEU A 757 -37.62 23.84 -18.83
CA LEU A 757 -36.78 23.10 -19.76
C LEU A 757 -35.30 23.47 -19.63
N LEU A 758 -35.01 24.76 -19.48
CA LEU A 758 -33.64 25.27 -19.26
C LEU A 758 -33.06 24.76 -17.94
N GLU A 759 -33.84 24.80 -16.86
CA GLU A 759 -33.45 24.26 -15.54
C GLU A 759 -33.17 22.74 -15.61
N ASN A 760 -34.01 21.98 -16.33
CA ASN A 760 -33.79 20.55 -16.54
C ASN A 760 -32.57 20.26 -17.41
N ALA A 761 -32.26 21.10 -18.40
CA ALA A 761 -31.05 20.98 -19.22
C ALA A 761 -29.78 21.23 -18.37
N ASN A 762 -29.72 22.34 -17.64
CA ASN A 762 -28.62 22.64 -16.71
C ASN A 762 -28.41 21.51 -15.67
N ARG A 763 -29.51 20.90 -15.20
CA ARG A 763 -29.48 19.76 -14.28
C ARG A 763 -29.06 18.43 -14.94
N GLN A 764 -29.19 18.28 -16.26
CA GLN A 764 -28.59 17.18 -17.00
C GLN A 764 -27.10 17.43 -17.27
N ASP A 765 -26.70 18.66 -17.61
CA ASP A 765 -25.29 19.01 -17.83
C ASP A 765 -24.46 18.83 -16.56
N LEU A 766 -24.96 19.28 -15.39
CA LEU A 766 -24.29 19.08 -14.11
C LEU A 766 -24.09 17.58 -13.78
N ARG A 767 -25.11 16.74 -14.02
CA ARG A 767 -25.01 15.28 -13.86
C ARG A 767 -24.03 14.65 -14.85
N THR A 768 -23.95 15.19 -16.06
CA THR A 768 -23.04 14.70 -17.11
C THR A 768 -21.59 15.07 -16.78
N GLN A 769 -21.35 16.25 -16.20
CA GLN A 769 -20.06 16.63 -15.65
C GLN A 769 -19.66 15.72 -14.48
N GLN A 770 -20.54 15.50 -13.51
CA GLN A 770 -20.30 14.57 -12.39
C GLN A 770 -19.95 13.16 -12.88
N ALA A 771 -20.76 12.59 -13.78
CA ALA A 771 -20.49 11.27 -14.36
C ALA A 771 -19.19 11.21 -15.18
N ALA A 772 -18.74 12.33 -15.75
CA ALA A 772 -17.45 12.43 -16.43
C ALA A 772 -16.26 12.54 -15.45
N GLU A 773 -16.44 13.20 -14.29
CA GLU A 773 -15.44 13.21 -13.22
C GLU A 773 -15.32 11.83 -12.55
N ASP A 774 -16.44 11.18 -12.23
CA ASP A 774 -16.49 9.79 -11.74
C ASP A 774 -15.79 8.81 -12.72
N LEU A 775 -16.00 8.98 -14.03
CA LEU A 775 -15.33 8.20 -15.07
C LEU A 775 -13.81 8.43 -15.10
N VAL A 776 -13.33 9.63 -14.77
CA VAL A 776 -11.90 9.95 -14.70
C VAL A 776 -11.28 9.40 -13.42
N GLU A 777 -11.94 9.55 -12.26
CA GLU A 777 -11.45 9.00 -10.99
C GLU A 777 -11.42 7.45 -11.03
N THR A 778 -12.47 6.81 -11.54
CA THR A 778 -12.49 5.34 -11.71
C THR A 778 -11.46 4.83 -12.72
N LYS A 779 -11.21 5.56 -13.82
CA LYS A 779 -10.09 5.23 -14.73
C LYS A 779 -8.72 5.37 -14.05
N GLY A 780 -8.52 6.42 -13.25
CA GLY A 780 -7.29 6.60 -12.48
C GLY A 780 -7.04 5.45 -11.50
N LEU A 781 -8.08 4.99 -10.80
CA LEU A 781 -8.03 3.83 -9.93
C LEU A 781 -7.72 2.54 -10.70
N VAL A 782 -8.37 2.32 -11.85
CA VAL A 782 -8.09 1.17 -12.73
C VAL A 782 -6.66 1.19 -13.26
N GLU A 783 -6.12 2.34 -13.63
CA GLU A 783 -4.71 2.47 -14.03
C GLU A 783 -3.74 2.18 -12.87
N SER A 784 -4.03 2.64 -11.63
CA SER A 784 -3.20 2.29 -10.46
C SER A 784 -3.20 0.79 -10.22
N LEU A 785 -4.38 0.17 -10.16
CA LEU A 785 -4.53 -1.28 -9.98
C LEU A 785 -3.88 -2.09 -11.12
N GLN A 786 -3.88 -1.59 -12.36
CA GLN A 786 -3.15 -2.22 -13.47
C GLN A 786 -1.62 -2.13 -13.31
N ARG A 787 -1.09 -0.98 -12.85
CA ARG A 787 0.34 -0.80 -12.58
C ARG A 787 0.79 -1.68 -11.40
N GLU A 788 0.02 -1.72 -10.31
CA GLU A 788 0.24 -2.60 -9.17
C GLU A 788 0.19 -4.08 -9.59
N ASN A 789 -0.80 -4.48 -10.39
CA ASN A 789 -0.92 -5.86 -10.90
C ASN A 789 0.23 -6.24 -11.85
N ALA A 790 0.76 -5.29 -12.62
CA ALA A 790 1.95 -5.50 -13.45
C ALA A 790 3.22 -5.64 -12.59
N ASN A 791 3.38 -4.82 -11.54
CA ASN A 791 4.50 -4.92 -10.60
C ASN A 791 4.46 -6.25 -9.82
N LEU A 792 3.31 -6.63 -9.26
CA LEU A 792 3.12 -7.92 -8.59
C LEU A 792 3.37 -9.13 -9.51
N LYS A 793 3.12 -9.00 -10.82
CA LYS A 793 3.52 -10.03 -11.81
C LYS A 793 5.04 -10.09 -12.00
N ALA A 794 5.70 -8.95 -12.14
CA ALA A 794 7.15 -8.88 -12.27
C ALA A 794 7.87 -9.43 -11.02
N GLU A 795 7.39 -9.07 -9.82
CA GLU A 795 7.85 -9.64 -8.55
C GLU A 795 7.60 -11.15 -8.48
N LYS A 796 6.41 -11.63 -8.86
CA LYS A 796 6.10 -13.07 -8.88
C LYS A 796 7.00 -13.85 -9.82
N ASP A 797 7.32 -13.32 -10.99
CA ASP A 797 8.20 -13.98 -11.95
C ASP A 797 9.69 -13.89 -11.55
N LEU A 798 10.10 -12.82 -10.84
CA LEU A 798 11.39 -12.76 -10.14
C LEU A 798 11.48 -13.84 -9.04
N TRP A 799 10.45 -13.98 -8.19
CA TRP A 799 10.40 -15.01 -7.15
C TRP A 799 10.46 -16.42 -7.72
N LYS A 800 9.74 -16.73 -8.81
CA LYS A 800 9.89 -18.01 -9.54
C LYS A 800 11.30 -18.23 -10.08
N SER A 801 11.97 -17.17 -10.55
CA SER A 801 13.35 -17.27 -11.06
C SER A 801 14.33 -17.60 -9.93
N ILE A 802 14.14 -17.00 -8.75
CA ILE A 802 14.90 -17.32 -7.53
C ILE A 802 14.60 -18.74 -7.05
N GLU A 803 13.33 -19.12 -6.96
CA GLU A 803 12.87 -20.48 -6.61
C GLU A 803 13.47 -21.54 -7.55
N LYS A 804 13.36 -21.33 -8.87
CA LYS A 804 13.95 -22.22 -9.87
C LYS A 804 15.46 -22.36 -9.68
N ARG A 805 16.18 -21.24 -9.48
CA ARG A 805 17.63 -21.31 -9.25
C ARG A 805 17.96 -22.05 -7.95
N LEU A 806 17.19 -21.85 -6.88
CA LEU A 806 17.37 -22.59 -5.62
C LEU A 806 17.04 -24.09 -5.75
N ILE A 807 16.14 -24.47 -6.65
CA ILE A 807 15.88 -25.88 -7.01
C ILE A 807 17.07 -26.46 -7.79
N GLU A 808 17.60 -25.75 -8.80
CA GLU A 808 18.78 -26.16 -9.57
C GLU A 808 20.05 -26.23 -8.68
N ASP A 809 20.23 -25.28 -7.78
CA ASP A 809 21.28 -25.26 -6.73
C ASP A 809 21.09 -26.46 -5.75
N ASN A 810 19.86 -26.87 -5.43
CA ASN A 810 19.59 -28.06 -4.61
C ASN A 810 19.81 -29.38 -5.36
N GLU A 811 19.44 -29.47 -6.64
CA GLU A 811 19.62 -30.67 -7.45
C GLU A 811 21.10 -30.93 -7.74
N THR A 812 21.88 -29.88 -8.03
CA THR A 812 23.34 -29.99 -8.17
C THR A 812 23.99 -30.46 -6.87
N LEU A 813 23.67 -29.86 -5.71
CA LEU A 813 24.17 -30.32 -4.40
C LEU A 813 23.74 -31.76 -4.04
N ARG A 814 22.52 -32.18 -4.42
CA ARG A 814 22.06 -33.59 -4.25
C ARG A 814 22.84 -34.55 -5.14
N ASN A 815 23.14 -34.16 -6.38
CA ASN A 815 23.93 -34.96 -7.31
C ASN A 815 25.40 -35.06 -6.87
N GLU A 816 25.99 -33.97 -6.38
CA GLU A 816 27.33 -33.98 -5.78
C GLU A 816 27.38 -34.85 -4.52
N ARG A 817 26.39 -34.73 -3.63
CA ARG A 817 26.27 -35.61 -2.46
C ARG A 817 26.15 -37.07 -2.87
N SER A 818 25.27 -37.41 -3.81
CA SER A 818 25.10 -38.79 -4.31
C SER A 818 26.40 -39.34 -4.90
N ARG A 819 27.17 -38.50 -5.60
CA ARG A 819 28.50 -38.84 -6.12
C ARG A 819 29.54 -39.05 -5.01
N LEU A 820 29.51 -38.25 -3.94
CA LEU A 820 30.38 -38.42 -2.77
C LEU A 820 30.01 -39.65 -1.94
N ASP A 821 28.71 -39.90 -1.73
CA ASP A 821 28.19 -41.09 -1.04
C ASP A 821 28.56 -42.37 -1.84
N SER A 822 28.47 -42.33 -3.18
CA SER A 822 28.96 -43.41 -4.06
C SER A 822 30.49 -43.58 -3.99
N LEU A 823 31.27 -42.49 -3.98
CA LEU A 823 32.72 -42.56 -3.81
C LEU A 823 33.12 -43.13 -2.44
N ASN A 824 32.41 -42.77 -1.38
CA ASN A 824 32.60 -43.33 -0.03
C ASN A 824 32.27 -44.83 0.01
N ALA A 825 31.18 -45.27 -0.62
CA ALA A 825 30.83 -46.69 -0.72
C ALA A 825 31.90 -47.49 -1.50
N ASN A 826 32.43 -46.92 -2.59
CA ASN A 826 33.54 -47.51 -3.35
C ASN A 826 34.82 -47.58 -2.51
N LEU A 827 35.16 -46.52 -1.76
CA LEU A 827 36.32 -46.50 -0.87
C LEU A 827 36.17 -47.50 0.29
N GLN A 828 34.99 -47.62 0.90
CA GLN A 828 34.69 -48.64 1.89
C GLN A 828 34.80 -50.06 1.29
N THR A 829 34.35 -50.27 0.06
CA THR A 829 34.50 -51.55 -0.63
C THR A 829 35.97 -51.90 -0.85
N ILE A 830 36.78 -50.96 -1.36
CA ILE A 830 38.23 -51.14 -1.55
C ILE A 830 38.95 -51.36 -0.21
N LEU A 831 38.54 -50.69 0.87
CA LEU A 831 39.08 -50.93 2.22
C LEU A 831 38.72 -52.33 2.73
N ASN A 832 37.48 -52.77 2.57
CA ASN A 832 37.03 -54.12 2.94
C ASN A 832 37.74 -55.20 2.13
N GLU A 833 37.93 -55.01 0.82
CA GLU A 833 38.72 -55.90 -0.05
C GLU A 833 40.20 -55.94 0.37
N ARG A 834 40.78 -54.78 0.72
CA ARG A 834 42.15 -54.69 1.24
C ARG A 834 42.29 -55.40 2.59
N GLU A 835 41.37 -55.19 3.52
CA GLU A 835 41.37 -55.89 4.81
C GLU A 835 41.15 -57.40 4.62
N HIS A 836 40.30 -57.81 3.67
CA HIS A 836 40.11 -59.22 3.35
C HIS A 836 41.39 -59.85 2.78
N THR A 837 42.08 -59.19 1.85
CA THR A 837 43.37 -59.67 1.29
C THR A 837 44.52 -59.63 2.30
N ASP A 838 44.59 -58.63 3.19
CA ASP A 838 45.49 -58.60 4.34
C ASP A 838 45.16 -59.77 5.32
N SER A 839 43.89 -60.07 5.56
CA SER A 839 43.48 -61.20 6.41
C SER A 839 43.78 -62.57 5.79
N GLU A 840 43.59 -62.72 4.47
CA GLU A 840 43.81 -63.99 3.79
C GLU A 840 45.31 -64.26 3.58
N SER A 841 46.10 -63.22 3.28
CA SER A 841 47.57 -63.33 3.24
C SER A 841 48.15 -63.67 4.60
N ARG A 842 47.68 -63.04 5.69
CA ARG A 842 48.01 -63.46 7.07
C ARG A 842 47.64 -64.91 7.33
N ARG A 843 46.44 -65.36 6.95
CA ARG A 843 46.01 -66.77 7.12
C ARG A 843 46.90 -67.74 6.32
N ARG A 844 47.23 -67.43 5.07
CA ARG A 844 48.13 -68.25 4.23
C ARG A 844 49.54 -68.32 4.81
N LEU A 845 50.07 -67.20 5.30
CA LEU A 845 51.38 -67.15 5.98
C LEU A 845 51.36 -67.97 7.27
N GLN A 846 50.31 -67.84 8.09
CA GLN A 846 50.17 -68.61 9.33
C GLN A 846 50.03 -70.11 9.05
N GLN A 847 49.24 -70.52 8.06
CA GLN A 847 49.15 -71.93 7.63
C GLN A 847 50.49 -72.48 7.13
N SER A 848 51.30 -71.65 6.46
CA SER A 848 52.67 -72.00 6.05
C SER A 848 53.60 -72.19 7.26
N VAL A 849 53.49 -71.30 8.27
CA VAL A 849 54.23 -71.45 9.55
C VAL A 849 53.79 -72.72 10.29
N GLU A 850 52.49 -72.97 10.44
CA GLU A 850 51.95 -74.18 11.08
C GLU A 850 52.41 -75.47 10.35
N SER A 851 52.50 -75.44 9.01
CA SER A 851 53.05 -76.56 8.22
C SER A 851 54.55 -76.75 8.47
N LEU A 852 55.34 -75.66 8.46
CA LEU A 852 56.78 -75.70 8.72
C LEU A 852 57.08 -76.13 10.17
N GLU A 853 56.27 -75.71 11.15
CA GLU A 853 56.36 -76.16 12.54
C GLU A 853 55.99 -77.63 12.69
N SER A 854 54.98 -78.11 11.96
CA SER A 854 54.61 -79.53 11.88
C SER A 854 55.74 -80.38 11.28
N GLU A 855 56.35 -79.94 10.18
CA GLU A 855 57.50 -80.58 9.56
C GLU A 855 58.74 -80.55 10.48
N LEU A 856 58.96 -79.44 11.18
CA LEU A 856 60.05 -79.28 12.15
C LEU A 856 59.83 -80.13 13.41
N GLN A 857 58.58 -80.35 13.84
CA GLN A 857 58.27 -81.35 14.88
C GLN A 857 58.44 -82.78 14.37
N SER A 858 58.01 -83.09 13.14
CA SER A 858 58.13 -84.41 12.53
C SER A 858 59.59 -84.81 12.33
N THR A 859 60.43 -83.89 11.82
CA THR A 859 61.88 -84.09 11.69
C THR A 859 62.59 -84.17 13.04
N LYS A 860 62.21 -83.37 14.04
CA LYS A 860 62.71 -83.53 15.42
C LYS A 860 62.36 -84.89 16.04
N ARG A 861 61.15 -85.41 15.81
CA ARG A 861 60.74 -86.76 16.26
C ARG A 861 61.59 -87.82 15.57
N LYS A 862 61.65 -87.83 14.23
CA LYS A 862 62.50 -88.74 13.45
C LYS A 862 63.97 -88.71 13.89
N LEU A 863 64.54 -87.52 14.12
CA LEU A 863 65.91 -87.37 14.61
C LEU A 863 66.08 -87.98 16.01
N ASN A 864 65.10 -87.80 16.90
CA ASN A 864 65.12 -88.42 18.22
C ASN A 864 64.95 -89.95 18.14
N ASP A 865 64.11 -90.45 17.24
CA ASP A 865 63.91 -91.88 16.99
C ASP A 865 65.19 -92.53 16.44
N GLU A 866 65.87 -91.89 15.48
CA GLU A 866 67.20 -92.28 14.97
C GLU A 866 68.29 -92.24 16.06
N VAL A 867 68.26 -91.24 16.96
CA VAL A 867 69.16 -91.19 18.12
C VAL A 867 68.87 -92.32 19.10
N GLU A 868 67.61 -92.68 19.34
CA GLU A 868 67.23 -93.83 20.17
C GLU A 868 67.53 -95.18 19.50
N GLU A 869 67.37 -95.31 18.19
CA GLU A 869 67.81 -96.48 17.40
C GLU A 869 69.34 -96.63 17.45
N SER A 870 70.08 -95.53 17.29
CA SER A 870 71.54 -95.50 17.42
C SER A 870 72.02 -95.90 18.82
N LYS A 871 71.36 -95.41 19.89
CA LYS A 871 71.59 -95.88 21.27
C LYS A 871 71.31 -97.37 21.41
N LYS A 872 70.15 -97.86 20.92
CA LYS A 872 69.79 -99.29 20.96
C LYS A 872 70.76 -100.17 20.17
N ALA A 873 71.25 -99.70 19.02
CA ALA A 873 72.27 -100.38 18.23
C ALA A 873 73.64 -100.40 18.93
N THR A 874 73.97 -99.35 19.68
CA THR A 874 75.19 -99.28 20.50
C THR A 874 75.09 -100.23 21.69
N LEU A 875 73.98 -100.21 22.45
CA LEU A 875 73.69 -101.15 23.54
C LEU A 875 73.66 -102.62 23.05
N ARG A 876 73.16 -102.90 21.84
CA ARG A 876 73.24 -104.23 21.21
C ARG A 876 74.69 -104.65 20.98
N ARG A 877 75.52 -103.78 20.40
CA ARG A 877 76.96 -104.05 20.19
C ARG A 877 77.71 -104.24 21.50
N GLU A 878 77.40 -103.44 22.52
CA GLU A 878 77.97 -103.57 23.87
C GLU A 878 77.58 -104.91 24.51
N TYR A 879 76.32 -105.34 24.39
CA TYR A 879 75.85 -106.64 24.88
C TYR A 879 76.42 -107.83 24.11
N GLU A 880 76.53 -107.73 22.77
CA GLU A 880 77.22 -108.72 21.94
C GLU A 880 78.71 -108.81 22.29
N HIS A 881 79.35 -107.67 22.56
CA HIS A 881 80.74 -107.62 23.00
C HIS A 881 80.90 -108.21 24.41
N GLU A 882 80.01 -107.90 25.36
CA GLU A 882 80.01 -108.48 26.70
C GLU A 882 79.76 -110.00 26.66
N GLN A 883 78.88 -110.50 25.78
CA GLN A 883 78.75 -111.93 25.53
C GLN A 883 80.01 -112.54 24.90
N SER A 884 80.67 -111.84 23.98
CA SER A 884 81.93 -112.30 23.39
C SER A 884 83.04 -112.38 24.44
N GLN A 885 83.11 -111.41 25.36
CA GLN A 885 84.05 -111.36 26.46
C GLN A 885 83.77 -112.49 27.46
N LYS A 886 82.50 -112.70 27.87
CA LYS A 886 82.12 -113.83 28.73
C LYS A 886 82.51 -115.17 28.12
N ARG A 887 82.31 -115.37 26.80
CA ARG A 887 82.78 -116.60 26.11
C ARG A 887 84.32 -116.71 26.10
N ILE A 888 85.05 -115.60 26.02
CA ILE A 888 86.52 -115.61 26.16
C ILE A 888 86.90 -115.97 27.60
N ASP A 889 86.22 -115.44 28.61
CA ASP A 889 86.48 -115.71 30.03
C ASP A 889 86.11 -117.15 30.43
N ASP A 890 85.01 -117.70 29.88
CA ASP A 890 84.62 -119.12 29.98
C ASP A 890 85.66 -120.05 29.30
N LEU A 891 86.20 -119.63 28.14
CA LEU A 891 87.29 -120.35 27.47
C LEU A 891 88.61 -120.25 28.24
N VAL A 892 88.91 -119.12 28.87
CA VAL A 892 90.11 -118.92 29.70
C VAL A 892 90.02 -119.71 31.00
N THR A 893 88.86 -119.74 31.66
CA THR A 893 88.63 -120.53 32.88
C THR A 893 88.63 -122.02 32.61
N SER A 894 88.05 -122.49 31.49
CA SER A 894 88.19 -123.90 31.07
C SER A 894 89.63 -124.26 30.65
N LEU A 895 90.39 -123.33 30.03
CA LEU A 895 91.85 -123.51 29.86
C LEU A 895 92.59 -123.55 31.20
N GLY A 896 92.09 -122.85 32.21
CA GLY A 896 92.55 -122.92 33.60
C GLY A 896 92.32 -124.32 34.18
N SER A 897 91.09 -124.82 34.17
CA SER A 897 90.77 -126.15 34.69
C SER A 897 91.50 -127.26 33.95
N VAL A 898 91.62 -127.20 32.62
CA VAL A 898 92.42 -128.15 31.82
C VAL A 898 93.92 -128.06 32.15
N ARG A 899 94.44 -126.89 32.54
CA ARG A 899 95.83 -126.77 33.04
C ARG A 899 95.97 -127.37 34.44
N GLU A 900 95.00 -127.18 35.33
CA GLU A 900 94.99 -127.79 36.66
C GLU A 900 94.86 -129.31 36.58
N GLU A 901 94.00 -129.84 35.71
CA GLU A 901 93.92 -131.26 35.37
C GLU A 901 95.23 -131.79 34.73
N LEU A 902 95.89 -130.99 33.89
CA LEU A 902 97.20 -131.36 33.31
C LEU A 902 98.34 -131.30 34.35
N ILE A 903 98.19 -130.52 35.42
CA ILE A 903 99.09 -130.53 36.58
C ILE A 903 98.77 -131.74 37.48
N ALA A 904 97.51 -132.05 37.74
CA ALA A 904 97.08 -133.22 38.52
C ALA A 904 97.44 -134.55 37.83
N THR A 905 97.31 -134.64 36.50
CA THR A 905 97.77 -135.79 35.70
C THR A 905 99.28 -135.82 35.47
N LYS A 906 100.00 -134.72 35.72
CA LYS A 906 101.47 -134.73 35.89
C LYS A 906 101.86 -135.29 37.25
N THR A 907 101.39 -134.70 38.35
CA THR A 907 101.77 -135.15 39.70
C THR A 907 101.37 -136.60 39.98
N THR A 908 100.22 -137.08 39.47
CA THR A 908 99.87 -138.50 39.56
C THR A 908 100.72 -139.41 38.67
N ARG A 909 101.15 -138.98 37.48
CA ARG A 909 102.14 -139.71 36.66
C ARG A 909 103.47 -139.81 37.39
N ASP A 910 103.97 -138.71 37.93
CA ASP A 910 105.26 -138.64 38.60
C ASP A 910 105.26 -139.47 39.90
N HIS A 911 104.12 -139.50 40.62
CA HIS A 911 103.91 -140.35 41.79
C HIS A 911 103.78 -141.85 41.43
N LEU A 912 103.26 -142.20 40.25
CA LEU A 912 103.27 -143.58 39.74
C LEU A 912 104.65 -143.99 39.22
N GLN A 913 105.40 -143.08 38.58
CA GLN A 913 106.75 -143.31 38.09
C GLN A 913 107.70 -143.68 39.25
N ALA A 914 107.69 -142.88 40.32
CA ALA A 914 108.45 -143.17 41.55
C ALA A 914 108.11 -144.55 42.15
N ARG A 915 106.86 -145.00 42.00
CA ARG A 915 106.35 -146.28 42.52
C ARG A 915 106.68 -147.49 41.64
N VAL A 916 107.09 -147.27 40.38
CA VAL A 916 107.65 -148.29 39.49
C VAL A 916 109.16 -148.48 39.76
N ASP A 917 109.88 -147.38 39.98
CA ASP A 917 111.32 -147.42 40.26
C ASP A 917 111.65 -148.12 41.60
N GLU A 918 110.74 -148.08 42.57
CA GLU A 918 110.90 -148.73 43.88
C GLU A 918 110.70 -150.27 43.84
N LEU A 919 109.95 -150.78 42.85
CA LEU A 919 109.62 -152.22 42.73
C LEU A 919 110.59 -153.01 41.83
N THR A 920 111.52 -152.36 41.13
CA THR A 920 112.28 -152.97 40.02
C THR A 920 113.77 -153.20 40.34
N ARG A 921 114.07 -153.91 41.44
CA ARG A 921 115.41 -154.49 41.71
C ARG A 921 115.32 -155.98 42.02
N PRO A 922 116.02 -156.82 41.23
CA PRO A 922 117.22 -157.46 41.78
C PRO A 922 118.49 -157.29 40.92
N ARG A 923 119.63 -157.55 41.57
CA ARG A 923 121.01 -157.59 41.04
C ARG A 923 121.29 -158.88 40.22
N PRO A 924 122.47 -159.04 39.56
CA PRO A 924 123.38 -158.05 38.93
C PRO A 924 124.05 -158.51 37.60
N ARG A 925 124.59 -157.58 36.77
CA ARG A 925 125.98 -157.68 36.22
C ARG A 925 126.46 -156.40 35.49
N LYS A 926 127.79 -156.39 35.28
CA LYS A 926 128.68 -155.38 34.64
C LYS A 926 128.29 -155.04 33.18
N ALA A 927 128.68 -153.90 32.55
CA ALA A 927 129.24 -152.61 33.00
C ALA A 927 129.48 -151.65 31.78
N ARG A 928 129.94 -150.41 32.06
CA ARG A 928 130.63 -149.39 31.21
C ARG A 928 129.80 -148.21 30.68
N SER A 929 130.52 -147.07 30.60
CA SER A 929 130.27 -145.80 29.90
C SER A 929 129.02 -144.97 30.27
N LEU A 930 129.01 -143.64 30.16
CA LEU A 930 130.04 -142.57 30.33
C LEU A 930 129.33 -141.23 30.02
N ALA A 931 129.83 -140.12 30.59
CA ALA A 931 129.18 -138.80 30.67
C ALA A 931 127.99 -138.77 31.64
#